data_AF-A0AAJ0C4N1-F1
#
_entry.id   AF-A0AAJ0C4N1-F1
#
_cell.length_a   1.000
_cell.length_b   1.000
_cell.length_c   1.000
_cell.angle_alpha   90.00
_cell.angle_beta   90.00
_cell.angle_gamma   90.00
#
_symmetry.space_group_name_H-M   'P 1'
#
loop_
_entity.id
_entity.type
_entity.pdbx_description
1 polymer ?
#
loop_
_entity_poly.entity_id
_entity_poly.type
_entity_poly.pdbx_seq_one_letter_code
_entity_poly.pdbx_strand_id
1 'polypeptide(L)'
;MPPRPASQCCRVLQHPILSSRDGIWVTDALLASTFDRYCLVSKQLRRKTGNVPGPLESRRRLGKRQMGDLNVVQSTPSLPAWALQNSMDLSKWHWEPPTRLPATGEKPERALPAWLREWAPTDLEEQAPQPTRSRNTTSVQAPSILAELDSFRVSILAVSPNAMAPEYRELCKRLEKQISLGQVASDELDNALQALFEALDARSGNVPDTSVLSIALCSAVINGIKTSRVLVPSDFGSSFWAKLLAQMAKLPANDDLCKLFELTMDTLPTGYHGKLSNGVLSVLDTFYTSWSGTDNWDSSLVARSLQTATEANDRFQAILAEAMDSTANNTELAKCLLQRANEVHQTCRDAINSATNAISSHQRQVQAVSRALSGMDPKRRLFAAANQRLSNRPLLSPEACHQLRYNWLSVLSRLPRISQDALLEAHKILCSEPTVHPVLLTNTEICRLLISHWASRGRLTSPQRFEHLVERLCAGHDSAGFAALTYALSLEEKDRRWLIDGLCKFLKQVGRLAELPSSFEKLGELERLPVRLLERLATASDDHKVAIGLHDAYVSSQSGPGGSDWNPRTWWKYLDAMLMDPAVSPARLWKILGIKFYEDMGRKHEPRRTKQRCSYGEESAAIVASLAVRFAYAAHLGNRVAYRHVSQCVVFLEKYTKNVPPSVLQALYHVVSRDLAEGRPARTARLQWFLRIVERQCGGQMAGECGLLLQQWRHLALRMRETAALR
;
A
#
# COMPACT_ATOMS: atom_id res chain seq x y z
N MET A 1 -24.81 -12.91 -60.88
CA MET A 1 -23.68 -13.52 -60.15
C MET A 1 -23.93 -13.34 -58.66
N PRO A 2 -23.97 -14.43 -57.87
CA PRO A 2 -24.20 -14.35 -56.42
C PRO A 2 -22.89 -14.01 -55.66
N PRO A 3 -22.99 -13.41 -54.47
CA PRO A 3 -21.82 -13.10 -53.63
C PRO A 3 -21.25 -14.37 -52.99
N ARG A 4 -19.91 -14.47 -52.97
CA ARG A 4 -19.15 -15.58 -52.39
C ARG A 4 -19.22 -15.55 -50.85
N PRO A 5 -19.31 -16.73 -50.18
CA PRO A 5 -19.26 -16.81 -48.72
C PRO A 5 -17.84 -16.64 -48.18
N ALA A 6 -17.73 -16.08 -46.98
CA ALA A 6 -16.48 -15.91 -46.24
C ALA A 6 -15.85 -17.27 -45.90
N SER A 7 -14.53 -17.36 -46.09
CA SER A 7 -13.72 -18.55 -45.88
C SER A 7 -13.62 -18.97 -44.42
N GLN A 8 -13.91 -20.24 -44.18
CA GLN A 8 -13.79 -20.97 -42.92
C GLN A 8 -12.33 -21.00 -42.43
N CYS A 9 -12.07 -20.46 -41.24
CA CYS A 9 -10.84 -20.71 -40.49
C CYS A 9 -11.09 -21.85 -39.50
N CYS A 10 -11.01 -23.10 -39.97
CA CYS A 10 -10.99 -24.28 -39.12
C CYS A 10 -9.80 -25.17 -39.48
N ARG A 11 -8.57 -24.74 -39.15
CA ARG A 11 -7.38 -25.61 -39.20
C ARG A 11 -6.32 -25.22 -38.16
N VAL A 12 -6.67 -25.26 -36.86
CA VAL A 12 -5.67 -25.39 -35.77
C VAL A 12 -6.32 -26.09 -34.57
N LEU A 13 -6.73 -27.36 -34.71
CA LEU A 13 -7.08 -28.21 -33.56
C LEU A 13 -6.72 -29.67 -33.85
N GLN A 14 -5.44 -29.95 -34.09
CA GLN A 14 -4.90 -31.31 -34.03
C GLN A 14 -3.47 -31.28 -33.48
N HIS A 15 -3.32 -30.90 -32.21
CA HIS A 15 -2.18 -31.33 -31.41
C HIS A 15 -2.71 -32.09 -30.18
N PRO A 16 -2.31 -33.35 -29.97
CA PRO A 16 -2.68 -34.08 -28.76
C PRO A 16 -1.91 -33.49 -27.57
N ILE A 17 -2.63 -32.85 -26.65
CA ILE A 17 -2.07 -32.38 -25.38
C ILE A 17 -1.88 -33.62 -24.49
N LEU A 18 -0.65 -33.86 -24.06
CA LEU A 18 -0.33 -34.83 -23.01
C LEU A 18 -0.97 -34.36 -21.70
N SER A 19 -1.92 -35.14 -21.20
CA SER A 19 -2.72 -34.86 -20.01
C SER A 19 -1.85 -34.80 -18.74
N SER A 20 -1.66 -33.60 -18.20
CA SER A 20 -1.33 -33.43 -16.77
C SER A 20 -2.54 -33.89 -15.95
N ARG A 21 -2.29 -34.66 -14.88
CA ARG A 21 -3.34 -35.37 -14.11
C ARG A 21 -4.27 -34.46 -13.28
N ASP A 22 -4.06 -33.14 -13.26
CA ASP A 22 -4.89 -32.18 -12.52
C ASP A 22 -5.55 -31.12 -13.42
N GLY A 23 -6.04 -31.55 -14.59
CA GLY A 23 -6.89 -30.70 -15.43
C GLY A 23 -8.34 -30.73 -14.95
N ILE A 24 -8.88 -29.59 -14.51
CA ILE A 24 -10.32 -29.44 -14.26
C ILE A 24 -11.02 -29.50 -15.63
N TRP A 25 -11.74 -30.59 -15.90
CA TRP A 25 -12.54 -30.74 -17.10
C TRP A 25 -13.79 -29.87 -16.98
N VAL A 26 -13.80 -28.72 -17.65
CA VAL A 26 -14.99 -27.89 -17.79
C VAL A 26 -15.80 -28.45 -18.96
N THR A 27 -17.01 -28.93 -18.68
CA THR A 27 -17.92 -29.39 -19.73
C THR A 27 -18.43 -28.21 -20.54
N ASP A 28 -18.66 -28.40 -21.85
CA ASP A 28 -19.21 -27.36 -22.73
C ASP A 28 -20.56 -26.83 -22.21
N ALA A 29 -21.33 -27.65 -21.49
CA ALA A 29 -22.57 -27.24 -20.83
C ALA A 29 -22.32 -26.25 -19.67
N LEU A 30 -21.27 -26.48 -18.86
CA LEU A 30 -20.89 -25.55 -17.79
C LEU A 30 -20.35 -24.25 -18.38
N LEU A 31 -19.58 -24.34 -19.47
CA LEU A 31 -19.03 -23.17 -20.17
C LEU A 31 -20.13 -22.33 -20.82
N ALA A 32 -21.11 -22.97 -21.48
CA ALA A 32 -22.28 -22.30 -22.02
C ALA A 32 -23.13 -21.66 -20.93
N SER A 33 -23.41 -22.38 -19.82
CA SER A 33 -24.18 -21.86 -18.68
C SER A 33 -23.51 -20.68 -17.98
N THR A 34 -22.18 -20.73 -17.84
CA THR A 34 -21.41 -19.64 -17.24
C THR A 34 -21.28 -18.45 -18.20
N PHE A 35 -21.18 -18.69 -19.51
CA PHE A 35 -21.21 -17.64 -20.53
C PHE A 35 -22.58 -16.96 -20.62
N ASP A 36 -23.67 -17.72 -20.53
CA ASP A 36 -25.03 -17.17 -20.49
C ASP A 36 -25.26 -16.36 -19.21
N ARG A 37 -24.83 -16.87 -18.05
CA ARG A 37 -24.84 -16.10 -16.79
C ARG A 37 -23.96 -14.85 -16.89
N TYR A 38 -22.79 -14.93 -17.53
CA TYR A 38 -21.96 -13.77 -17.81
C TYR A 38 -22.69 -12.78 -18.73
N CYS A 39 -23.40 -13.21 -19.77
CA CYS A 39 -24.18 -12.34 -20.64
C CYS A 39 -25.42 -11.72 -19.94
N LEU A 40 -26.03 -12.45 -19.00
CA LEU A 40 -27.16 -11.98 -18.21
C LEU A 40 -26.75 -10.97 -17.13
N VAL A 41 -25.62 -11.20 -16.46
CA VAL A 41 -25.05 -10.32 -15.43
C VAL A 41 -24.29 -9.15 -16.05
N SER A 42 -23.55 -9.39 -17.13
CA SER A 42 -23.06 -8.34 -18.02
C SER A 42 -24.21 -7.87 -18.91
N LYS A 43 -25.14 -7.14 -18.30
CA LYS A 43 -25.65 -5.94 -18.97
C LYS A 43 -24.45 -5.06 -19.25
N GLN A 44 -23.68 -5.38 -20.29
CA GLN A 44 -22.85 -4.40 -20.94
C GLN A 44 -23.78 -3.23 -21.15
N LEU A 45 -23.40 -2.11 -20.54
CA LEU A 45 -23.73 -0.80 -21.09
C LEU A 45 -23.72 -1.00 -22.59
N ARG A 46 -24.90 -0.85 -23.22
CA ARG A 46 -25.01 -0.51 -24.63
C ARG A 46 -23.76 0.30 -24.93
N ARG A 47 -22.92 -0.16 -25.86
CA ARG A 47 -21.81 0.64 -26.36
C ARG A 47 -22.40 2.02 -26.62
N LYS A 48 -22.15 2.95 -25.70
CA LYS A 48 -22.41 4.36 -25.91
C LYS A 48 -21.29 4.72 -26.87
N THR A 49 -21.56 4.53 -28.16
CA THR A 49 -21.03 5.44 -29.16
C THR A 49 -21.18 6.83 -28.56
N GLY A 50 -20.04 7.51 -28.42
CA GLY A 50 -19.88 8.60 -27.47
C GLY A 50 -21.06 9.57 -27.49
N ASN A 51 -21.65 9.81 -26.31
CA ASN A 51 -22.48 10.98 -26.08
C ASN A 51 -21.57 12.22 -26.03
N VAL A 52 -20.92 12.52 -27.14
CA VAL A 52 -20.62 13.90 -27.50
C VAL A 52 -21.89 14.38 -28.20
N PRO A 53 -22.67 15.29 -27.61
CA PRO A 53 -23.80 15.87 -28.31
C PRO A 53 -23.27 16.47 -29.61
N GLY A 54 -23.73 15.95 -30.75
CA GLY A 54 -23.33 16.47 -32.05
C GLY A 54 -23.59 17.97 -32.14
N PRO A 55 -22.97 18.68 -33.10
CA PRO A 55 -23.04 20.13 -33.22
C PRO A 55 -24.47 20.70 -33.14
N LEU A 56 -25.47 19.94 -33.62
CA LEU A 56 -26.88 20.29 -33.59
C LEU A 56 -27.51 20.22 -32.18
N GLU A 57 -27.12 19.26 -31.34
CA GLU A 57 -27.62 19.12 -29.96
C GLU A 57 -26.99 20.17 -29.03
N SER A 58 -25.74 20.58 -29.31
CA SER A 58 -25.12 21.73 -28.62
C SER A 58 -25.89 23.03 -28.90
N ARG A 59 -26.31 23.27 -30.16
CA ARG A 59 -27.13 24.42 -30.56
C ARG A 59 -28.53 24.36 -29.96
N ARG A 60 -29.15 23.19 -29.89
CA ARG A 60 -30.47 23.01 -29.26
C ARG A 60 -30.43 23.32 -27.76
N ARG A 61 -29.35 22.94 -27.08
CA ARG A 61 -29.15 23.25 -25.65
C ARG A 61 -28.77 24.71 -25.41
N LEU A 62 -28.03 25.33 -26.32
CA LEU A 62 -27.70 26.76 -26.26
C LEU A 62 -28.96 27.63 -26.48
N GLY A 63 -29.82 27.25 -27.44
CA GLY A 63 -31.13 27.90 -27.63
C GLY A 63 -32.08 27.73 -26.44
N LYS A 64 -32.08 26.55 -25.78
CA LYS A 64 -32.84 26.35 -24.54
C LYS A 64 -32.33 27.17 -23.35
N ARG A 65 -31.01 27.41 -23.25
CA ARG A 65 -30.44 28.27 -22.21
C ARG A 65 -30.75 29.74 -22.45
N GLN A 66 -30.67 30.21 -23.70
CA GLN A 66 -31.06 31.58 -24.06
C GLN A 66 -32.55 31.86 -23.83
N MET A 67 -33.43 30.87 -24.01
CA MET A 67 -34.85 30.99 -23.63
C MET A 67 -35.10 30.90 -22.13
N GLY A 68 -34.27 30.18 -21.37
CA GLY A 68 -34.36 30.11 -19.90
C GLY A 68 -33.98 31.43 -19.23
N ASP A 69 -32.96 32.12 -19.76
CA ASP A 69 -32.50 33.41 -19.22
C ASP A 69 -33.51 34.56 -19.45
N LEU A 70 -34.41 34.43 -20.45
CA LEU A 70 -35.49 35.40 -20.67
C LEU A 70 -36.68 35.25 -19.70
N ASN A 71 -36.81 34.10 -19.02
CA ASN A 71 -37.88 33.84 -18.05
C ASN A 71 -37.48 34.11 -16.59
N VAL A 72 -36.25 34.57 -16.33
CA VAL A 72 -35.77 34.94 -14.97
C VAL A 72 -36.42 36.23 -14.45
N VAL A 73 -37.20 36.94 -15.26
CA VAL A 73 -37.86 38.20 -14.86
C VAL A 73 -39.16 37.98 -14.05
N GLN A 74 -39.64 36.74 -13.85
CA GLN A 74 -40.91 36.50 -13.13
C GLN A 74 -40.85 35.44 -12.02
N SER A 75 -39.72 35.30 -11.33
CA SER A 75 -39.66 34.55 -10.07
C SER A 75 -39.10 35.44 -8.98
N THR A 76 -39.89 35.72 -7.95
CA THR A 76 -39.44 36.45 -6.76
C THR A 76 -38.22 35.74 -6.15
N PRO A 77 -37.06 36.40 -6.03
CA PRO A 77 -35.91 35.80 -5.38
C PRO A 77 -36.20 35.72 -3.88
N SER A 78 -35.95 34.54 -3.29
CA SER A 78 -35.86 34.43 -1.85
C SER A 78 -34.81 35.42 -1.33
N LEU A 79 -35.16 36.17 -0.28
CA LEU A 79 -34.32 37.23 0.26
C LEU A 79 -32.97 36.66 0.73
N PRO A 80 -31.84 37.28 0.37
CA PRO A 80 -30.54 36.89 0.90
C PRO A 80 -30.45 37.15 2.41
N ALA A 81 -29.61 36.39 3.11
CA ALA A 81 -29.56 36.29 4.58
C ALA A 81 -29.39 37.62 5.34
N TRP A 82 -28.96 38.70 4.68
CA TRP A 82 -28.82 40.04 5.26
C TRP A 82 -30.11 40.87 5.26
N ALA A 83 -31.15 40.45 4.53
CA ALA A 83 -32.45 41.13 4.45
C ALA A 83 -33.47 40.65 5.51
N LEU A 84 -33.03 39.82 6.46
CA LEU A 84 -33.82 39.49 7.64
C LEU A 84 -33.84 40.70 8.58
N GLN A 85 -35.04 41.11 9.01
CA GLN A 85 -35.30 42.30 9.85
C GLN A 85 -34.59 42.32 11.22
N ASN A 86 -33.86 41.25 11.59
CA ASN A 86 -33.09 41.12 12.83
C ASN A 86 -31.64 40.67 12.55
N SER A 87 -30.94 41.29 11.59
CA SER A 87 -29.50 41.03 11.43
C SER A 87 -28.73 41.66 12.61
N MET A 88 -28.03 40.82 13.38
CA MET A 88 -27.19 41.28 14.49
C MET A 88 -26.07 42.16 13.96
N ASP A 89 -25.95 43.36 14.53
CA ASP A 89 -24.92 44.35 14.20
C ASP A 89 -23.53 43.85 14.64
N LEU A 90 -22.81 43.24 13.70
CA LEU A 90 -21.46 42.70 13.91
C LEU A 90 -20.40 43.79 14.17
N SER A 91 -20.72 45.08 13.96
CA SER A 91 -19.80 46.18 14.27
C SER A 91 -19.62 46.42 15.77
N LYS A 92 -20.53 45.87 16.60
CA LYS A 92 -20.47 45.93 18.07
C LYS A 92 -19.78 44.72 18.69
N TRP A 93 -19.46 43.70 17.89
CA TRP A 93 -18.87 42.47 18.37
C TRP A 93 -17.34 42.63 18.50
N HIS A 94 -16.88 42.83 19.73
CA HIS A 94 -15.47 42.86 20.07
C HIS A 94 -15.12 41.55 20.79
N TRP A 95 -14.15 40.84 20.24
CA TRP A 95 -13.61 39.63 20.85
C TRP A 95 -12.63 40.02 21.95
N GLU A 96 -12.88 39.59 23.19
CA GLU A 96 -11.92 39.70 24.29
C GLU A 96 -11.30 38.32 24.61
N PRO A 97 -9.97 38.22 24.76
CA PRO A 97 -9.30 36.98 25.14
C PRO A 97 -9.64 36.57 26.58
N PRO A 98 -9.80 35.26 26.88
CA PRO A 98 -10.05 34.81 28.26
C PRO A 98 -8.87 35.17 29.18
N THR A 99 -9.09 36.13 30.07
CA THR A 99 -8.09 36.51 31.09
C THR A 99 -8.07 35.46 32.20
N ARG A 100 -6.87 35.10 32.67
CA ARG A 100 -6.66 34.11 33.73
C ARG A 100 -7.40 34.53 35.01
N LEU A 101 -8.26 33.65 35.50
CA LEU A 101 -8.94 33.78 36.79
C LEU A 101 -7.91 34.03 37.92
N PRO A 102 -8.09 35.07 38.76
CA PRO A 102 -7.38 35.16 40.02
C PRO A 102 -7.92 34.08 40.97
N ALA A 103 -7.00 33.40 41.64
CA ALA A 103 -7.30 32.44 42.70
C ALA A 103 -7.67 33.19 43.98
N THR A 104 -8.96 33.41 44.24
CA THR A 104 -9.49 33.59 45.60
C THR A 104 -11.03 33.62 45.58
N GLY A 105 -11.62 32.77 46.43
CA GLY A 105 -12.84 33.03 47.20
C GLY A 105 -14.15 33.38 46.46
N GLU A 106 -15.18 32.57 46.73
CA GLU A 106 -16.62 32.85 46.55
C GLU A 106 -17.20 32.56 45.15
N LYS A 107 -18.01 31.48 45.10
CA LYS A 107 -18.89 31.14 43.97
C LYS A 107 -20.12 32.04 44.00
N PRO A 108 -20.42 32.83 42.96
CA PRO A 108 -21.79 33.26 42.72
C PRO A 108 -22.53 32.17 41.95
N GLU A 109 -23.69 31.78 42.47
CA GLU A 109 -24.61 30.86 41.83
C GLU A 109 -25.01 31.38 40.44
N ARG A 110 -24.67 30.61 39.40
CA ARG A 110 -25.12 30.87 38.03
C ARG A 110 -26.59 30.49 37.92
N ALA A 111 -27.46 31.44 38.22
CA ALA A 111 -28.90 31.29 37.98
C ALA A 111 -29.16 31.22 36.46
N LEU A 112 -29.96 30.22 36.05
CA LEU A 112 -30.42 30.06 34.67
C LEU A 112 -31.21 31.29 34.21
N PRO A 113 -31.12 31.68 32.92
CA PRO A 113 -31.93 32.74 32.31
C PRO A 113 -33.43 32.48 32.48
N ALA A 114 -34.22 33.54 32.70
CA ALA A 114 -35.63 33.44 33.05
C ALA A 114 -36.48 32.62 32.07
N TRP A 115 -36.21 32.70 30.77
CA TRP A 115 -36.93 31.95 29.73
C TRP A 115 -36.75 30.43 29.80
N LEU A 116 -35.70 29.96 30.49
CA LEU A 116 -35.39 28.55 30.70
C LEU A 116 -36.03 27.97 31.98
N ARG A 117 -36.56 28.84 32.86
CA ARG A 117 -37.30 28.41 34.07
C ARG A 117 -38.74 28.03 33.76
N GLU A 118 -39.33 28.58 32.70
CA GLU A 118 -40.73 28.34 32.32
C GLU A 118 -40.98 26.92 31.78
N TRP A 119 -39.94 26.17 31.45
CA TRP A 119 -40.03 24.82 30.86
C TRP A 119 -39.68 23.69 31.85
N ALA A 120 -39.36 24.02 33.10
CA ALA A 120 -39.13 23.02 34.14
C ALA A 120 -40.47 22.67 34.81
N PRO A 121 -40.89 21.39 34.86
CA PRO A 121 -42.05 20.99 35.62
C PRO A 121 -41.81 21.29 37.10
N THR A 122 -42.65 22.14 37.67
CA THR A 122 -42.72 22.41 39.10
C THR A 122 -43.23 21.16 39.84
N ASP A 123 -42.79 21.04 41.09
CA ASP A 123 -43.27 20.13 42.14
C ASP A 123 -42.47 18.82 42.28
N LEU A 124 -41.46 18.87 43.15
CA LEU A 124 -41.42 18.15 44.42
C LEU A 124 -40.16 18.57 45.21
N GLU A 125 -40.26 19.69 45.92
CA GLU A 125 -39.42 19.95 47.10
C GLU A 125 -40.09 19.33 48.32
N GLU A 126 -39.41 18.41 49.02
CA GLU A 126 -39.57 18.34 50.49
C GLU A 126 -38.29 17.79 51.16
N GLN A 127 -37.54 18.74 51.71
CA GLN A 127 -36.85 18.74 53.00
C GLN A 127 -36.08 17.49 53.45
N ALA A 128 -34.75 17.65 53.50
CA ALA A 128 -33.86 16.86 54.32
C ALA A 128 -33.98 17.24 55.82
N PRO A 129 -33.93 16.27 56.75
CA PRO A 129 -33.51 16.51 58.12
C PRO A 129 -32.15 15.87 58.42
N GLN A 130 -31.29 16.63 59.10
CA GLN A 130 -30.04 16.17 59.73
C GLN A 130 -30.30 15.59 61.15
N PRO A 131 -29.31 14.93 61.78
CA PRO A 131 -29.50 13.67 62.50
C PRO A 131 -29.66 13.85 64.02
N THR A 132 -30.44 12.97 64.65
CA THR A 132 -30.11 12.29 65.94
C THR A 132 -31.32 11.49 66.44
N ARG A 133 -31.24 10.16 66.34
CA ARG A 133 -31.53 9.20 67.42
C ARG A 133 -31.70 7.79 66.86
N SER A 134 -30.98 6.88 67.50
CA SER A 134 -31.18 5.44 67.58
C SER A 134 -32.53 4.94 67.06
N ARG A 135 -32.50 4.19 65.95
CA ARG A 135 -33.44 3.12 65.72
C ARG A 135 -32.74 1.99 65.00
N ASN A 136 -32.66 0.86 65.69
CA ASN A 136 -32.32 -0.43 65.15
C ASN A 136 -33.38 -0.77 64.10
N THR A 137 -33.09 -0.46 62.84
CA THR A 137 -33.74 -1.08 61.70
C THR A 137 -32.71 -1.98 61.06
N THR A 138 -32.97 -3.27 61.13
CA THR A 138 -32.31 -4.35 60.41
C THR A 138 -32.43 -4.08 58.90
N SER A 139 -31.57 -3.20 58.40
CA SER A 139 -31.22 -3.12 57.00
C SER A 139 -30.35 -4.33 56.73
N VAL A 140 -30.89 -5.29 55.99
CA VAL A 140 -30.09 -6.34 55.35
C VAL A 140 -29.16 -5.60 54.39
N GLN A 141 -27.95 -5.28 54.86
CA GLN A 141 -26.90 -4.70 54.06
C GLN A 141 -26.64 -5.65 52.89
N ALA A 142 -26.81 -5.16 51.66
CA ALA A 142 -26.28 -5.85 50.51
C ALA A 142 -24.78 -6.09 50.77
N PRO A 143 -24.28 -7.32 50.59
CA PRO A 143 -22.88 -7.61 50.87
C PRO A 143 -21.99 -6.66 50.06
N SER A 144 -20.95 -6.13 50.72
CA SER A 144 -19.90 -5.36 50.04
C SER A 144 -19.37 -6.19 48.87
N ILE A 145 -19.21 -5.58 47.69
CA ILE A 145 -18.77 -6.33 46.50
C ILE A 145 -17.38 -6.96 46.70
N LEU A 146 -16.54 -6.39 47.58
CA LEU A 146 -15.28 -6.99 47.97
C LEU A 146 -15.48 -8.30 48.76
N ALA A 147 -16.49 -8.36 49.63
CA ALA A 147 -16.87 -9.59 50.32
C ALA A 147 -17.48 -10.62 49.36
N GLU A 148 -18.20 -10.19 48.32
CA GLU A 148 -18.64 -11.06 47.23
C GLU A 148 -17.45 -11.61 46.42
N LEU A 149 -16.45 -10.79 46.10
CA LEU A 149 -15.23 -11.21 45.41
C LEU A 149 -14.43 -12.22 46.25
N ASP A 150 -14.32 -12.00 47.56
CA ASP A 150 -13.67 -12.96 48.47
C ASP A 150 -14.46 -14.26 48.63
N SER A 151 -15.78 -14.19 48.75
CA SER A 151 -16.64 -15.37 48.75
C SER A 151 -16.50 -16.14 47.43
N PHE A 152 -16.43 -15.42 46.31
CA PHE A 152 -16.25 -16.00 45.00
C PHE A 152 -14.88 -16.67 44.84
N ARG A 153 -13.81 -16.06 45.38
CA ARG A 153 -12.45 -16.64 45.41
C ARG A 153 -12.45 -18.03 46.07
N VAL A 154 -13.17 -18.18 47.18
CA VAL A 154 -13.31 -19.48 47.86
C VAL A 154 -14.11 -20.47 47.01
N SER A 155 -15.19 -20.02 46.36
CA SER A 155 -16.02 -20.85 45.47
C SER A 155 -15.30 -21.29 44.19
N ILE A 156 -14.36 -20.49 43.65
CA ILE A 156 -13.52 -20.86 42.50
C ILE A 156 -12.73 -22.14 42.80
N LEU A 157 -12.35 -22.42 44.04
CA LEU A 157 -11.59 -23.63 44.36
C LEU A 157 -12.50 -24.86 44.58
N ALA A 158 -13.80 -24.67 44.77
CA ALA A 158 -14.74 -25.72 45.21
C ALA A 158 -15.72 -26.23 44.13
N VAL A 159 -16.11 -25.42 43.14
CA VAL A 159 -17.26 -25.72 42.24
C VAL A 159 -16.86 -25.84 40.77
N SER A 160 -17.52 -26.72 40.00
CA SER A 160 -17.34 -26.91 38.54
C SER A 160 -17.62 -25.63 37.72
N PRO A 161 -16.85 -25.30 36.65
CA PRO A 161 -16.94 -24.01 35.95
C PRO A 161 -18.26 -23.78 35.21
N ASN A 162 -18.88 -24.83 34.67
CA ASN A 162 -20.14 -24.73 33.93
C ASN A 162 -21.34 -24.35 34.83
N ALA A 163 -21.30 -24.73 36.11
CA ALA A 163 -22.33 -24.32 37.07
C ALA A 163 -22.17 -22.86 37.53
N MET A 164 -20.94 -22.33 37.47
CA MET A 164 -20.56 -21.00 38.00
C MET A 164 -20.65 -19.87 36.97
N ALA A 165 -20.74 -20.19 35.67
CA ALA A 165 -20.74 -19.20 34.59
C ALA A 165 -21.82 -18.09 34.70
N PRO A 166 -23.10 -18.36 35.05
CA PRO A 166 -24.11 -17.30 35.14
C PRO A 166 -23.87 -16.37 36.34
N GLU A 167 -23.55 -16.92 37.51
CA GLU A 167 -23.26 -16.16 38.72
C GLU A 167 -22.03 -15.27 38.55
N TYR A 168 -21.01 -15.78 37.86
CA TYR A 168 -19.80 -15.04 37.58
C TYR A 168 -20.02 -13.86 36.61
N ARG A 169 -20.81 -14.05 35.55
CA ARG A 169 -21.14 -12.95 34.63
C ARG A 169 -21.88 -11.85 35.36
N GLU A 170 -22.78 -12.21 36.27
CA GLU A 170 -23.53 -11.24 37.06
C GLU A 170 -22.63 -10.50 38.06
N LEU A 171 -21.69 -11.20 38.69
CA LEU A 171 -20.65 -10.59 39.51
C LEU A 171 -19.78 -9.62 38.71
N CYS A 172 -19.34 -9.98 37.50
CA CYS A 172 -18.57 -9.09 36.61
C CYS A 172 -19.35 -7.83 36.26
N LYS A 173 -20.65 -7.93 35.94
CA LYS A 173 -21.51 -6.76 35.67
C LYS A 173 -21.66 -5.87 36.90
N ARG A 174 -21.85 -6.45 38.08
CA ARG A 174 -21.91 -5.69 39.34
C ARG A 174 -20.59 -4.98 39.61
N LEU A 175 -19.46 -5.65 39.40
CA LEU A 175 -18.13 -5.08 39.57
C LEU A 175 -17.91 -3.90 38.62
N GLU A 176 -18.22 -4.06 37.34
CA GLU A 176 -18.17 -2.98 36.35
C GLU A 176 -19.03 -1.76 36.78
N LYS A 177 -20.25 -2.00 37.27
CA LYS A 177 -21.15 -0.94 37.76
C LYS A 177 -20.59 -0.24 39.00
N GLN A 178 -20.00 -0.97 39.94
CA GLN A 178 -19.43 -0.40 41.16
C GLN A 178 -18.17 0.43 40.88
N ILE A 179 -17.29 -0.04 39.99
CA ILE A 179 -16.09 0.71 39.56
C ILE A 179 -16.50 1.97 38.79
N SER A 180 -17.49 1.88 37.89
CA SER A 180 -17.98 3.05 37.14
C SER A 180 -18.64 4.12 38.02
N LEU A 181 -19.23 3.72 39.14
CA LEU A 181 -19.74 4.64 40.17
C LEU A 181 -18.66 5.16 41.13
N GLY A 182 -17.42 4.66 41.05
CA GLY A 182 -16.31 5.04 41.94
C GLY A 182 -16.48 4.56 43.38
N GLN A 183 -17.23 3.49 43.60
CA GLN A 183 -17.57 2.97 44.93
C GLN A 183 -16.50 2.05 45.53
N VAL A 184 -15.41 1.78 44.78
CA VAL A 184 -14.30 0.92 45.20
C VAL A 184 -13.00 1.73 45.13
N ALA A 185 -12.21 1.73 46.21
CA ALA A 185 -10.91 2.39 46.22
C ALA A 185 -9.90 1.64 45.34
N SER A 186 -8.96 2.37 44.72
CA SER A 186 -7.94 1.80 43.81
C SER A 186 -7.11 0.69 44.49
N ASP A 187 -6.67 0.92 45.73
CA ASP A 187 -5.82 -0.03 46.46
C ASP A 187 -6.58 -1.30 46.89
N GLU A 188 -7.85 -1.16 47.24
CA GLU A 188 -8.73 -2.29 47.58
C GLU A 188 -9.00 -3.15 46.34
N LEU A 189 -9.22 -2.52 45.20
CA LEU A 189 -9.40 -3.21 43.93
C LEU A 189 -8.13 -3.96 43.48
N ASP A 190 -6.95 -3.36 43.61
CA ASP A 190 -5.67 -4.02 43.24
C ASP A 190 -5.43 -5.29 44.09
N ASN A 191 -5.68 -5.21 45.41
CA ASN A 191 -5.54 -6.36 46.30
C ASN A 191 -6.56 -7.48 46.00
N ALA A 192 -7.83 -7.11 45.80
CA ALA A 192 -8.88 -8.08 45.50
C ALA A 192 -8.65 -8.79 44.15
N LEU A 193 -8.23 -8.05 43.12
CA LEU A 193 -7.93 -8.62 41.81
C LEU A 193 -6.69 -9.52 41.86
N GLN A 194 -5.65 -9.15 42.60
CA GLN A 194 -4.47 -10.01 42.78
C GLN A 194 -4.86 -11.37 43.38
N ALA A 195 -5.66 -11.37 44.46
CA ALA A 195 -6.10 -12.60 45.11
C ALA A 195 -7.00 -13.47 44.21
N LEU A 196 -7.83 -12.84 43.37
CA LEU A 196 -8.66 -13.53 42.39
C LEU A 196 -7.86 -14.14 41.25
N PHE A 197 -6.89 -13.38 40.73
CA PHE A 197 -6.01 -13.88 39.67
C PHE A 197 -5.17 -15.06 40.15
N GLU A 198 -4.65 -15.03 41.38
CA GLU A 198 -3.94 -16.16 41.98
C GLU A 198 -4.84 -17.40 42.11
N ALA A 199 -6.11 -17.22 42.49
CA ALA A 199 -7.07 -18.32 42.57
C ALA A 199 -7.43 -18.91 41.19
N LEU A 200 -7.53 -18.06 40.16
CA LEU A 200 -7.75 -18.50 38.78
C LEU A 200 -6.51 -19.22 38.21
N ASP A 201 -5.31 -18.72 38.50
CA ASP A 201 -4.03 -19.32 38.13
C ASP A 201 -3.83 -20.70 38.80
N ALA A 202 -4.17 -20.84 40.08
CA ALA A 202 -4.10 -22.12 40.80
C ALA A 202 -4.99 -23.21 40.17
N ARG A 203 -6.03 -22.79 39.42
CA ARG A 203 -6.99 -23.68 38.76
C ARG A 203 -6.70 -23.92 37.27
N SER A 204 -5.92 -23.06 36.62
CA SER A 204 -5.70 -23.08 35.18
C SER A 204 -4.99 -24.33 34.66
N GLY A 205 -4.40 -25.15 35.55
CA GLY A 205 -3.75 -26.41 35.19
C GLY A 205 -4.68 -27.50 34.60
N ASN A 206 -6.01 -27.38 34.71
CA ASN A 206 -6.93 -28.50 34.41
C ASN A 206 -8.16 -28.20 33.52
N VAL A 207 -8.50 -26.95 33.16
CA VAL A 207 -9.75 -26.67 32.40
C VAL A 207 -9.67 -25.43 31.47
N PRO A 208 -10.07 -25.52 30.17
CA PRO A 208 -10.08 -24.40 29.21
C PRO A 208 -11.02 -23.24 29.57
N ASP A 209 -12.05 -23.47 30.38
CA ASP A 209 -13.05 -22.46 30.78
C ASP A 209 -12.50 -21.35 31.69
N THR A 210 -11.34 -21.56 32.31
CA THR A 210 -10.68 -20.55 33.18
C THR A 210 -10.24 -19.29 32.41
N SER A 211 -9.94 -19.44 31.12
CA SER A 211 -9.58 -18.32 30.24
C SER A 211 -10.76 -17.38 29.97
N VAL A 212 -11.96 -17.93 29.77
CA VAL A 212 -13.19 -17.17 29.52
C VAL A 212 -13.56 -16.33 30.75
N LEU A 213 -13.41 -16.91 31.94
CA LEU A 213 -13.65 -16.21 33.19
C LEU A 213 -12.67 -15.03 33.35
N SER A 214 -11.38 -15.30 33.21
CA SER A 214 -10.32 -14.28 33.32
C SER A 214 -10.52 -13.11 32.35
N ILE A 215 -10.93 -13.39 31.10
CA ILE A 215 -11.26 -12.37 30.09
C ILE A 215 -12.43 -11.50 30.54
N ALA A 216 -13.51 -12.11 31.03
CA ALA A 216 -14.71 -11.39 31.45
C ALA A 216 -14.42 -10.48 32.66
N LEU A 217 -13.61 -10.93 33.62
CA LEU A 217 -13.18 -10.12 34.76
C LEU A 217 -12.31 -8.94 34.32
N CYS A 218 -11.27 -9.17 33.53
CA CYS A 218 -10.41 -8.09 33.04
C CYS A 218 -11.22 -7.07 32.22
N SER A 219 -12.15 -7.53 31.38
CA SER A 219 -13.02 -6.66 30.58
C SER A 219 -13.93 -5.81 31.47
N ALA A 220 -14.57 -6.40 32.48
CA ALA A 220 -15.44 -5.68 33.43
C ALA A 220 -14.67 -4.61 34.22
N VAL A 221 -13.46 -4.93 34.68
CA VAL A 221 -12.59 -3.97 35.40
C VAL A 221 -12.23 -2.80 34.49
N ILE A 222 -11.75 -3.08 33.27
CA ILE A 222 -11.29 -2.02 32.36
C ILE A 222 -12.46 -1.17 31.86
N ASN A 223 -13.60 -1.78 31.52
CA ASN A 223 -14.81 -1.03 31.16
C ASN A 223 -15.30 -0.18 32.33
N GLY A 224 -15.26 -0.70 33.55
CA GLY A 224 -15.58 0.05 34.76
C GLY A 224 -14.69 1.27 34.92
N ILE A 225 -13.37 1.12 34.75
CA ILE A 225 -12.40 2.22 34.82
C ILE A 225 -12.65 3.23 33.68
N LYS A 226 -12.88 2.76 32.45
CA LYS A 226 -13.12 3.62 31.27
C LYS A 226 -14.38 4.47 31.39
N THR A 227 -15.43 3.91 31.98
CA THR A 227 -16.74 4.55 32.12
C THR A 227 -16.87 5.35 33.41
N SER A 228 -15.94 5.18 34.36
CA SER A 228 -15.94 5.92 35.61
C SER A 228 -15.73 7.41 35.38
N ARG A 229 -16.56 8.23 36.04
CA ARG A 229 -16.36 9.68 36.12
C ARG A 229 -15.53 10.10 37.34
N VAL A 230 -15.34 9.18 38.28
CA VAL A 230 -14.71 9.43 39.58
C VAL A 230 -13.27 8.92 39.57
N LEU A 231 -13.05 7.70 39.08
CA LEU A 231 -11.73 7.09 38.97
C LEU A 231 -11.12 7.43 37.61
N VAL A 232 -9.96 8.07 37.64
CA VAL A 232 -9.17 8.33 36.43
C VAL A 232 -8.19 7.17 36.25
N PRO A 233 -7.91 6.71 35.01
CA PRO A 233 -6.92 5.65 34.78
C PRO A 233 -5.52 5.92 35.36
N SER A 234 -5.20 7.19 35.65
CA SER A 234 -3.94 7.61 36.27
C SER A 234 -3.88 7.37 37.78
N ASP A 235 -5.03 7.23 38.43
CA ASP A 235 -5.14 6.92 39.87
C ASP A 235 -4.65 5.51 40.16
N PHE A 236 -4.74 4.62 39.17
CA PHE A 236 -4.12 3.31 39.20
C PHE A 236 -2.63 3.40 38.90
N GLY A 237 -1.80 2.90 39.82
CA GLY A 237 -0.34 2.87 39.67
C GLY A 237 0.13 1.98 38.52
N SER A 238 1.39 2.14 38.10
CA SER A 238 1.96 1.29 37.04
C SER A 238 2.05 -0.20 37.42
N SER A 239 2.08 -0.52 38.72
CA SER A 239 2.04 -1.91 39.21
C SER A 239 0.73 -2.62 38.86
N PHE A 240 -0.41 -1.95 39.04
CA PHE A 240 -1.74 -2.46 38.70
C PHE A 240 -1.82 -2.85 37.21
N TRP A 241 -1.46 -1.91 36.33
CA TRP A 241 -1.46 -2.14 34.88
C TRP A 241 -0.46 -3.22 34.46
N ALA A 242 0.69 -3.33 35.13
CA ALA A 242 1.67 -4.39 34.86
C ALA A 242 1.11 -5.78 35.22
N LYS A 243 0.43 -5.92 36.36
CA LYS A 243 -0.24 -7.16 36.76
C LYS A 243 -1.34 -7.55 35.77
N LEU A 244 -2.15 -6.59 35.35
CA LEU A 244 -3.23 -6.82 34.39
C LEU A 244 -2.67 -7.31 33.04
N LEU A 245 -1.62 -6.67 32.51
CA LEU A 245 -0.93 -7.14 31.30
C LEU A 245 -0.27 -8.51 31.48
N ALA A 246 0.31 -8.79 32.65
CA ALA A 246 0.89 -10.10 32.95
C ALA A 246 -0.17 -11.21 32.97
N GLN A 247 -1.38 -10.92 33.45
CA GLN A 247 -2.51 -11.85 33.40
C GLN A 247 -3.01 -12.05 31.97
N MET A 248 -3.08 -10.99 31.17
CA MET A 248 -3.45 -11.09 29.77
C MET A 248 -2.46 -11.95 28.96
N ALA A 249 -1.17 -11.91 29.29
CA ALA A 249 -0.14 -12.70 28.62
C ALA A 249 -0.33 -14.22 28.81
N LYS A 250 -1.05 -14.65 29.85
CA LYS A 250 -1.36 -16.07 30.12
C LYS A 250 -2.57 -16.59 29.34
N LEU A 251 -3.37 -15.71 28.77
CA LEU A 251 -4.59 -16.07 28.06
C LEU A 251 -4.30 -16.61 26.66
N PRO A 252 -5.16 -17.48 26.10
CA PRO A 252 -5.01 -17.92 24.71
C PRO A 252 -5.23 -16.75 23.74
N ALA A 253 -4.49 -16.74 22.63
CA ALA A 253 -4.59 -15.72 21.59
C ALA A 253 -5.88 -15.86 20.75
N ASN A 254 -7.02 -15.51 21.34
CA ASN A 254 -8.32 -15.50 20.68
C ASN A 254 -8.81 -14.08 20.39
N ASP A 255 -9.98 -13.96 19.75
CA ASP A 255 -10.60 -12.67 19.43
C ASP A 255 -10.94 -11.85 20.69
N ASP A 256 -11.18 -12.52 21.80
CA ASP A 256 -11.53 -11.84 23.05
C ASP A 256 -10.31 -11.25 23.74
N LEU A 257 -9.15 -11.91 23.68
CA LEU A 257 -7.87 -11.31 24.06
C LEU A 257 -7.55 -10.10 23.17
N CYS A 258 -7.85 -10.17 21.88
CA CYS A 258 -7.66 -9.05 20.95
C CYS A 258 -8.48 -7.82 21.37
N LYS A 259 -9.77 -8.00 21.65
CA LYS A 259 -10.66 -6.93 22.12
C LYS A 259 -10.21 -6.39 23.49
N LEU A 260 -9.83 -7.27 24.40
CA LEU A 260 -9.35 -6.90 25.72
C LEU A 260 -8.06 -6.09 25.62
N PHE A 261 -7.12 -6.48 24.75
CA PHE A 261 -5.87 -5.77 24.53
C PHE A 261 -6.09 -4.39 23.90
N GLU A 262 -6.97 -4.28 22.91
CA GLU A 262 -7.38 -2.99 22.34
C GLU A 262 -7.99 -2.08 23.42
N LEU A 263 -8.94 -2.60 24.20
CA LEU A 263 -9.58 -1.87 25.30
C LEU A 263 -8.57 -1.43 26.39
N THR A 264 -7.62 -2.29 26.74
CA THR A 264 -6.59 -2.01 27.74
C THR A 264 -5.66 -0.90 27.27
N MET A 265 -5.18 -0.97 26.03
CA MET A 265 -4.26 0.02 25.49
C MET A 265 -4.93 1.39 25.26
N ASP A 266 -6.23 1.41 24.94
CA ASP A 266 -7.02 2.64 24.83
C ASP A 266 -7.25 3.35 26.17
N THR A 267 -7.33 2.58 27.27
CA THR A 267 -7.57 3.10 28.62
C THR A 267 -6.29 3.45 29.36
N LEU A 268 -5.14 2.92 28.92
CA LEU A 268 -3.86 3.09 29.57
C LEU A 268 -3.37 4.56 29.50
N PRO A 269 -2.95 5.17 30.62
CA PRO A 269 -2.32 6.49 30.60
C PRO A 269 -1.03 6.53 29.77
N THR A 270 -0.90 7.56 28.92
CA THR A 270 0.27 7.74 28.04
C THR A 270 1.62 7.88 28.79
N GLY A 271 1.58 8.30 30.05
CA GLY A 271 2.74 8.36 30.96
C GLY A 271 3.28 6.97 31.34
N TYR A 272 2.45 5.93 31.34
CA TYR A 272 2.86 4.57 31.72
C TYR A 272 3.32 3.71 30.55
N HIS A 273 3.05 4.12 29.30
CA HIS A 273 3.46 3.42 28.09
C HIS A 273 4.97 3.07 28.03
N GLY A 274 5.84 3.79 28.75
CA GLY A 274 7.29 3.54 28.79
C GLY A 274 7.70 2.55 29.87
N LYS A 275 7.04 2.60 31.04
CA LYS A 275 7.31 1.70 32.18
C LYS A 275 6.75 0.30 31.96
N LEU A 276 5.68 0.20 31.16
CA LEU A 276 4.95 -1.03 30.90
C LEU A 276 5.39 -1.78 29.64
N SER A 277 6.51 -1.38 29.02
CA SER A 277 6.97 -2.01 27.78
C SER A 277 7.15 -3.52 27.93
N ASN A 278 7.63 -4.00 29.08
CA ASN A 278 7.81 -5.43 29.33
C ASN A 278 6.49 -6.19 29.38
N GLY A 279 5.45 -5.63 30.02
CA GLY A 279 4.12 -6.25 30.06
C GLY A 279 3.47 -6.32 28.67
N VAL A 280 3.61 -5.26 27.87
CA VAL A 280 3.14 -5.25 26.47
C VAL A 280 3.90 -6.30 25.65
N LEU A 281 5.21 -6.41 25.81
CA LEU A 281 6.00 -7.44 25.12
C LEU A 281 5.57 -8.86 25.52
N SER A 282 5.23 -9.09 26.79
CA SER A 282 4.73 -10.40 27.23
C SER A 282 3.39 -10.76 26.58
N VAL A 283 2.47 -9.81 26.42
CA VAL A 283 1.22 -10.06 25.66
C VAL A 283 1.50 -10.29 24.18
N LEU A 284 2.47 -9.56 23.61
CA LEU A 284 2.90 -9.80 22.23
C LEU A 284 3.52 -11.19 22.05
N ASP A 285 4.26 -11.70 23.03
CA ASP A 285 4.83 -13.05 22.99
C ASP A 285 3.75 -14.14 22.85
N THR A 286 2.55 -13.91 23.41
CA THR A 286 1.35 -14.76 23.26
C THR A 286 0.76 -14.70 21.84
N PHE A 287 0.78 -13.54 21.19
CA PHE A 287 0.40 -13.45 19.77
C PHE A 287 1.46 -14.09 18.88
N TYR A 288 2.74 -13.94 19.23
CA TYR A 288 3.84 -14.54 18.48
C TYR A 288 3.82 -16.07 18.57
N THR A 289 3.48 -16.68 19.73
CA THR A 289 3.25 -18.14 19.80
C THR A 289 2.13 -18.55 18.85
N SER A 290 1.01 -17.82 18.85
CA SER A 290 -0.12 -18.09 17.95
C SER A 290 0.27 -18.01 16.48
N TRP A 291 0.99 -16.96 16.07
CA TRP A 291 1.42 -16.76 14.68
C TRP A 291 2.48 -17.76 14.22
N SER A 292 3.22 -18.36 15.15
CA SER A 292 4.22 -19.38 14.88
C SER A 292 3.67 -20.81 14.82
N GLY A 293 2.41 -21.02 15.19
CA GLY A 293 1.77 -22.33 15.06
C GLY A 293 1.56 -22.67 13.58
N THR A 294 1.86 -23.91 13.19
CA THR A 294 1.44 -24.43 11.88
C THR A 294 -0.08 -24.30 11.78
N ASP A 295 -0.56 -23.66 10.71
CA ASP A 295 -1.95 -23.35 10.41
C ASP A 295 -2.92 -24.47 10.80
N ASN A 296 -3.35 -24.44 12.06
CA ASN A 296 -4.40 -25.29 12.61
C ASN A 296 -5.68 -24.47 12.60
N TRP A 297 -5.98 -23.79 11.48
CA TRP A 297 -7.35 -23.35 11.25
C TRP A 297 -8.18 -24.62 11.30
N ASP A 298 -9.29 -24.58 12.03
CA ASP A 298 -10.12 -25.75 12.23
C ASP A 298 -10.70 -26.18 10.87
N SER A 299 -9.97 -27.05 10.19
CA SER A 299 -10.27 -27.48 8.81
C SER A 299 -11.65 -28.12 8.75
N SER A 300 -12.05 -28.75 9.85
CA SER A 300 -13.39 -29.27 10.02
C SER A 300 -14.45 -28.16 10.14
N LEU A 301 -14.17 -27.05 10.82
CA LEU A 301 -15.08 -25.91 10.94
C LEU A 301 -15.22 -25.17 9.60
N VAL A 302 -14.12 -24.97 8.88
CA VAL A 302 -14.13 -24.32 7.56
C VAL A 302 -14.84 -25.20 6.54
N ALA A 303 -14.56 -26.50 6.50
CA ALA A 303 -15.27 -27.43 5.62
C ALA A 303 -16.78 -27.45 5.91
N ARG A 304 -17.18 -27.53 7.19
CA ARG A 304 -18.59 -27.46 7.60
C ARG A 304 -19.25 -26.11 7.22
N SER A 305 -18.52 -25.01 7.42
CA SER A 305 -19.02 -23.67 7.11
C SER A 305 -19.16 -23.44 5.60
N LEU A 306 -18.21 -23.90 4.79
CA LEU A 306 -18.28 -23.85 3.33
C LEU A 306 -19.41 -24.75 2.80
N GLN A 307 -19.56 -25.95 3.36
CA GLN A 307 -20.67 -26.85 3.02
C GLN A 307 -22.03 -26.19 3.32
N THR A 308 -22.17 -25.58 4.50
CA THR A 308 -23.39 -24.84 4.88
C THR A 308 -23.65 -23.67 3.93
N ALA A 309 -22.61 -22.96 3.50
CA ALA A 309 -22.73 -21.88 2.53
C ALA A 309 -23.15 -22.37 1.15
N THR A 310 -22.61 -23.51 0.67
CA THR A 310 -23.01 -24.10 -0.61
C THR A 310 -24.46 -24.58 -0.57
N GLU A 311 -24.88 -25.28 0.48
CA GLU A 311 -26.27 -25.74 0.64
C GLU A 311 -27.25 -24.57 0.74
N ALA A 312 -26.89 -23.49 1.44
CA ALA A 312 -27.69 -22.28 1.51
C ALA A 312 -27.77 -21.55 0.16
N ASN A 313 -26.67 -21.49 -0.59
CA ASN A 313 -26.67 -20.88 -1.93
C ASN A 313 -27.55 -21.67 -2.91
N ASP A 314 -27.51 -23.00 -2.87
CA ASP A 314 -28.36 -23.84 -3.73
C ASP A 314 -29.85 -23.67 -3.40
N ARG A 315 -30.19 -23.60 -2.10
CA ARG A 315 -31.56 -23.28 -1.64
C ARG A 315 -31.99 -21.87 -2.06
N PHE A 316 -31.10 -20.89 -1.99
CA PHE A 316 -31.36 -19.53 -2.44
C PHE A 316 -31.68 -19.48 -3.94
N GLN A 317 -30.90 -20.17 -4.77
CA GLN A 317 -31.16 -20.27 -6.21
C GLN A 317 -32.50 -20.96 -6.52
N ALA A 318 -32.85 -22.02 -5.79
CA ALA A 318 -34.14 -22.70 -5.95
C ALA A 318 -35.34 -21.80 -5.59
N ILE A 319 -35.25 -21.07 -4.47
CA ILE A 319 -36.31 -20.13 -4.05
C ILE A 319 -36.43 -18.96 -5.04
N LEU A 320 -35.31 -18.47 -5.58
CA LEU A 320 -35.34 -17.43 -6.61
C LEU A 320 -36.00 -17.91 -7.90
N ALA A 321 -35.73 -19.14 -8.34
CA ALA A 321 -36.39 -19.74 -9.50
C ALA A 321 -37.91 -19.84 -9.27
N GLU A 322 -38.32 -20.36 -8.10
CA GLU A 322 -39.74 -20.46 -7.72
C GLU A 322 -40.43 -19.08 -7.61
N ALA A 323 -39.72 -18.07 -7.11
CA ALA A 323 -40.21 -16.71 -7.03
C ALA A 323 -40.40 -16.10 -8.43
N MET A 324 -39.45 -16.33 -9.35
CA MET A 324 -39.57 -15.86 -10.74
C MET A 324 -40.78 -16.48 -11.44
N ASP A 325 -41.01 -17.78 -11.27
CA ASP A 325 -42.17 -18.48 -11.86
C ASP A 325 -43.51 -18.03 -11.25
N SER A 326 -43.51 -17.69 -9.96
CA SER A 326 -44.71 -17.28 -9.22
C SER A 326 -45.12 -15.82 -9.45
N THR A 327 -44.19 -14.96 -9.90
CA THR A 327 -44.48 -13.53 -10.19
C THR A 327 -45.51 -13.33 -11.31
N ALA A 328 -45.76 -14.36 -12.12
CA ALA A 328 -46.80 -14.34 -13.15
C ALA A 328 -48.23 -14.49 -12.57
N ASN A 329 -48.40 -15.12 -11.39
CA ASN A 329 -49.71 -15.55 -10.91
C ASN A 329 -50.10 -15.05 -9.50
N ASN A 330 -49.16 -14.72 -8.59
CA ASN A 330 -49.52 -14.27 -7.24
C ASN A 330 -48.42 -13.41 -6.58
N THR A 331 -48.72 -12.12 -6.37
CA THR A 331 -47.79 -11.12 -5.83
C THR A 331 -47.47 -11.30 -4.35
N GLU A 332 -48.41 -11.83 -3.55
CA GLU A 332 -48.19 -12.07 -2.11
C GLU A 332 -47.31 -13.31 -1.88
N LEU A 333 -47.48 -14.35 -2.70
CA LEU A 333 -46.60 -15.52 -2.67
C LEU A 333 -45.15 -15.14 -3.04
N ALA A 334 -44.99 -14.30 -4.08
CA ALA A 334 -43.67 -13.81 -4.49
C ALA A 334 -42.96 -12.99 -3.40
N LYS A 335 -43.68 -12.14 -2.66
CA LYS A 335 -43.11 -11.41 -1.50
C LYS A 335 -42.63 -12.36 -0.40
N CYS A 336 -43.44 -13.37 -0.06
CA CYS A 336 -43.10 -14.35 0.96
C CYS A 336 -41.86 -15.17 0.57
N LEU A 337 -41.77 -15.58 -0.70
CA LEU A 337 -40.59 -16.26 -1.25
C LEU A 337 -39.33 -15.38 -1.25
N LEU A 338 -39.45 -14.09 -1.57
CA LEU A 338 -38.33 -13.15 -1.49
C LEU A 338 -37.84 -12.93 -0.06
N GLN A 339 -38.74 -12.89 0.92
CA GLN A 339 -38.37 -12.79 2.33
C GLN A 339 -37.60 -14.03 2.80
N ARG A 340 -38.09 -15.22 2.43
CA ARG A 340 -37.41 -16.50 2.69
C ARG A 340 -36.06 -16.60 1.97
N ALA A 341 -35.97 -16.10 0.74
CA ALA A 341 -34.69 -16.01 0.02
C ALA A 341 -33.69 -15.11 0.77
N ASN A 342 -34.14 -14.00 1.34
CA ASN A 342 -33.28 -13.11 2.12
C ASN A 342 -32.74 -13.77 3.42
N GLU A 343 -33.57 -14.56 4.12
CA GLU A 343 -33.17 -15.33 5.30
C GLU A 343 -32.10 -16.39 4.96
N VAL A 344 -32.30 -17.11 3.84
CA VAL A 344 -31.34 -18.12 3.36
C VAL A 344 -30.03 -17.44 2.90
N HIS A 345 -30.12 -16.30 2.24
CA HIS A 345 -28.96 -15.49 1.86
C HIS A 345 -28.16 -15.00 3.07
N GLN A 346 -28.84 -14.63 4.16
CA GLN A 346 -28.18 -14.25 5.40
C GLN A 346 -27.46 -15.45 6.04
N THR A 347 -28.09 -16.62 6.05
CA THR A 347 -27.44 -17.88 6.50
C THR A 347 -26.18 -18.19 5.70
N CYS A 348 -26.24 -18.04 4.37
CA CYS A 348 -25.08 -18.22 3.48
C CYS A 348 -23.96 -17.24 3.82
N ARG A 349 -24.31 -15.96 4.02
CA ARG A 349 -23.37 -14.90 4.41
C ARG A 349 -22.72 -15.21 5.76
N ASP A 350 -23.49 -15.65 6.75
CA ASP A 350 -22.99 -15.95 8.09
C ASP A 350 -22.05 -17.17 8.07
N ALA A 351 -22.34 -18.19 7.26
CA ALA A 351 -21.48 -19.35 7.06
C ALA A 351 -20.17 -18.97 6.34
N ILE A 352 -20.23 -18.12 5.30
CA ILE A 352 -19.02 -17.58 4.63
C ILE A 352 -18.19 -16.75 5.62
N ASN A 353 -18.84 -15.92 6.45
CA ASN A 353 -18.16 -15.14 7.47
C ASN A 353 -17.50 -16.05 8.52
N SER A 354 -18.16 -17.13 8.95
CA SER A 354 -17.60 -18.13 9.87
C SER A 354 -16.35 -18.81 9.28
N ALA A 355 -16.42 -19.28 8.02
CA ALA A 355 -15.28 -19.84 7.31
C ALA A 355 -14.14 -18.82 7.19
N THR A 356 -14.47 -17.59 6.80
CA THR A 356 -13.51 -16.49 6.68
C THR A 356 -12.87 -16.17 8.02
N ASN A 357 -13.63 -16.17 9.12
CA ASN A 357 -13.13 -15.90 10.46
C ASN A 357 -12.13 -16.96 10.93
N ALA A 358 -12.38 -18.23 10.61
CA ALA A 358 -11.47 -19.33 10.92
C ALA A 358 -10.18 -19.26 10.09
N ILE A 359 -10.27 -18.86 8.81
CA ILE A 359 -9.12 -18.72 7.90
C ILE A 359 -8.30 -17.45 8.18
N SER A 360 -8.94 -16.37 8.64
CA SER A 360 -8.33 -15.04 8.80
C SER A 360 -8.00 -14.67 10.26
N SER A 361 -7.97 -15.64 11.18
CA SER A 361 -7.68 -15.41 12.61
C SER A 361 -6.43 -14.56 12.82
N HIS A 362 -5.33 -14.88 12.14
CA HIS A 362 -4.09 -14.11 12.17
C HIS A 362 -4.27 -12.68 11.64
N GLN A 363 -5.01 -12.47 10.55
CA GLN A 363 -5.25 -11.13 10.03
C GLN A 363 -6.04 -10.26 11.01
N ARG A 364 -7.02 -10.83 11.70
CA ARG A 364 -7.81 -10.14 12.73
C ARG A 364 -6.97 -9.79 13.95
N GLN A 365 -6.14 -10.73 14.43
CA GLN A 365 -5.17 -10.47 15.49
C GLN A 365 -4.22 -9.33 15.10
N VAL A 366 -3.65 -9.36 13.88
CA VAL A 366 -2.77 -8.28 13.39
C VAL A 366 -3.51 -6.94 13.35
N GLN A 367 -4.78 -6.90 12.93
CA GLN A 367 -5.57 -5.67 12.96
C GLN A 367 -5.79 -5.16 14.39
N ALA A 368 -6.22 -6.02 15.31
CA ALA A 368 -6.47 -5.63 16.70
C ALA A 368 -5.18 -5.16 17.40
N VAL A 369 -4.08 -5.90 17.25
CA VAL A 369 -2.76 -5.51 17.78
C VAL A 369 -2.32 -4.17 17.18
N SER A 370 -2.55 -3.94 15.88
CA SER A 370 -2.21 -2.65 15.26
C SER A 370 -3.04 -1.48 15.79
N ARG A 371 -4.32 -1.68 16.11
CA ARG A 371 -5.17 -0.66 16.74
C ARG A 371 -4.71 -0.38 18.17
N ALA A 372 -4.49 -1.44 18.95
CA ALA A 372 -4.03 -1.35 20.33
C ALA A 372 -2.69 -0.58 20.43
N LEU A 373 -1.76 -0.79 19.49
CA LEU A 373 -0.47 -0.12 19.50
C LEU A 373 -0.46 1.26 18.82
N SER A 374 -1.56 1.69 18.19
CA SER A 374 -1.62 2.93 17.38
C SER A 374 -1.33 4.21 18.17
N GLY A 375 -1.68 4.23 19.46
CA GLY A 375 -1.44 5.35 20.37
C GLY A 375 0.00 5.45 20.88
N MET A 376 0.83 4.43 20.67
CA MET A 376 2.21 4.38 21.16
C MET A 376 3.15 5.26 20.33
N ASP A 377 4.23 5.75 20.96
CA ASP A 377 5.25 6.51 20.25
C ASP A 377 6.28 5.56 19.62
N PRO A 378 6.47 5.60 18.29
CA PRO A 378 7.41 4.74 17.56
C PRO A 378 8.88 4.95 17.93
N LYS A 379 9.25 6.09 18.52
CA LYS A 379 10.63 6.33 18.99
C LYS A 379 10.98 5.57 20.27
N ARG A 380 10.01 4.91 20.90
CA ARG A 380 10.23 4.17 22.15
C ARG A 380 10.91 2.83 21.89
N ARG A 381 11.70 2.39 22.89
CA ARG A 381 12.44 1.11 22.89
C ARG A 381 11.58 -0.13 22.70
N LEU A 382 10.25 -0.02 22.82
CA LEU A 382 9.32 -1.15 22.67
C LEU A 382 9.45 -1.84 21.30
N PHE A 383 9.38 -1.10 20.19
CA PHE A 383 9.39 -1.71 18.86
C PHE A 383 10.74 -2.34 18.52
N ALA A 384 11.84 -1.70 18.95
CA ALA A 384 13.18 -2.27 18.83
C ALA A 384 13.33 -3.55 19.67
N ALA A 385 12.82 -3.55 20.91
CA ALA A 385 12.83 -4.73 21.78
C ALA A 385 11.94 -5.86 21.23
N ALA A 386 10.79 -5.54 20.65
CA ALA A 386 9.92 -6.51 19.98
C ALA A 386 10.62 -7.15 18.77
N ASN A 387 11.26 -6.35 17.91
CA ASN A 387 12.04 -6.87 16.78
C ASN A 387 13.18 -7.77 17.25
N GLN A 388 13.91 -7.39 18.32
CA GLN A 388 14.99 -8.20 18.89
C GLN A 388 14.48 -9.52 19.50
N ARG A 389 13.34 -9.51 20.22
CA ARG A 389 12.73 -10.73 20.76
C ARG A 389 12.30 -11.68 19.66
N LEU A 390 11.73 -11.16 18.58
CA LEU A 390 11.32 -11.96 17.41
C LEU A 390 12.51 -12.57 16.66
N SER A 391 13.59 -11.82 16.50
CA SER A 391 14.84 -12.29 15.88
C SER A 391 15.50 -13.39 16.72
N ASN A 392 15.60 -13.21 18.04
CA ASN A 392 16.23 -14.19 18.92
C ASN A 392 15.38 -15.45 19.19
N ARG A 393 14.21 -15.60 18.58
CA ARG A 393 13.28 -16.69 18.89
C ARG A 393 13.63 -17.94 18.09
N PRO A 394 13.94 -19.08 18.74
CA PRO A 394 14.13 -20.34 18.04
C PRO A 394 12.78 -20.82 17.50
N LEU A 395 12.64 -20.90 16.18
CA LEU A 395 11.45 -21.41 15.50
C LEU A 395 11.75 -22.74 14.83
N LEU A 396 10.80 -23.67 14.94
CA LEU A 396 10.95 -25.06 14.49
C LEU A 396 10.82 -25.21 12.96
N SER A 397 10.14 -24.29 12.27
CA SER A 397 9.94 -24.34 10.81
C SER A 397 10.16 -22.99 10.10
N PRO A 398 10.67 -23.00 8.85
CA PRO A 398 10.86 -21.78 8.06
C PRO A 398 9.53 -21.08 7.71
N GLU A 399 8.45 -21.85 7.54
CA GLU A 399 7.10 -21.33 7.28
C GLU A 399 6.53 -20.58 8.49
N ALA A 400 6.68 -21.12 9.70
CA ALA A 400 6.28 -20.43 10.93
C ALA A 400 7.07 -19.13 11.11
N CYS A 401 8.34 -19.14 10.73
CA CYS A 401 9.20 -17.95 10.74
C CYS A 401 8.73 -16.90 9.74
N HIS A 402 8.36 -17.32 8.53
CA HIS A 402 7.79 -16.47 7.48
C HIS A 402 6.50 -15.79 7.95
N GLN A 403 5.54 -16.60 8.41
CA GLN A 403 4.24 -16.12 8.84
C GLN A 403 4.34 -15.16 10.03
N LEU A 404 5.16 -15.48 11.02
CA LEU A 404 5.41 -14.63 12.18
C LEU A 404 5.98 -13.27 11.77
N ARG A 405 7.03 -13.26 10.93
CA ARG A 405 7.69 -12.04 10.45
C ARG A 405 6.73 -11.19 9.62
N TYR A 406 5.99 -11.81 8.70
CA TYR A 406 4.99 -11.12 7.89
C TYR A 406 3.86 -10.52 8.74
N ASN A 407 3.32 -11.27 9.71
CA ASN A 407 2.26 -10.78 10.60
C ASN A 407 2.74 -9.57 11.42
N TRP A 408 3.94 -9.63 11.99
CA TRP A 408 4.48 -8.51 12.75
C TRP A 408 4.79 -7.28 11.87
N LEU A 409 5.40 -7.46 10.69
CA LEU A 409 5.58 -6.37 9.74
C LEU A 409 4.24 -5.78 9.28
N SER A 410 3.20 -6.61 9.17
CA SER A 410 1.84 -6.16 8.88
C SER A 410 1.28 -5.29 10.01
N VAL A 411 1.54 -5.61 11.28
CA VAL A 411 1.21 -4.72 12.42
C VAL A 411 1.93 -3.39 12.25
N LEU A 412 3.26 -3.41 12.04
CA LEU A 412 4.06 -2.18 11.93
C LEU A 412 3.63 -1.30 10.75
N SER A 413 3.26 -1.91 9.62
CA SER A 413 2.78 -1.18 8.45
C SER A 413 1.51 -0.37 8.76
N ARG A 414 0.62 -0.90 9.59
CA ARG A 414 -0.68 -0.27 9.92
C ARG A 414 -0.57 0.84 10.97
N LEU A 415 0.60 1.04 11.58
CA LEU A 415 0.80 2.08 12.58
C LEU A 415 1.06 3.45 11.93
N PRO A 416 0.22 4.47 12.19
CA PRO A 416 0.26 5.76 11.46
C PRO A 416 1.53 6.57 11.75
N ARG A 417 2.14 6.37 12.92
CA ARG A 417 3.32 7.12 13.39
C ARG A 417 4.64 6.53 12.90
N ILE A 418 4.65 5.26 12.46
CA ILE A 418 5.88 4.61 11.98
C ILE A 418 6.33 5.24 10.66
N SER A 419 7.62 5.55 10.55
CA SER A 419 8.21 6.01 9.29
C SER A 419 8.53 4.83 8.37
N GLN A 420 8.57 5.08 7.07
CA GLN A 420 9.01 4.06 6.11
C GLN A 420 10.43 3.58 6.42
N ASP A 421 11.31 4.47 6.89
CA ASP A 421 12.68 4.10 7.28
C ASP A 421 12.68 3.19 8.53
N ALA A 422 11.78 3.42 9.51
CA ALA A 422 11.65 2.52 10.66
C ALA A 422 11.06 1.16 10.28
N LEU A 423 10.13 1.10 9.32
CA LEU A 423 9.63 -0.15 8.76
C LEU A 423 10.73 -0.92 8.01
N LEU A 424 11.58 -0.20 7.26
CA LEU A 424 12.74 -0.77 6.58
C LEU A 424 13.77 -1.32 7.55
N GLU A 425 14.03 -0.60 8.65
CA GLU A 425 14.92 -1.08 9.70
C GLU A 425 14.38 -2.35 10.37
N ALA A 426 13.09 -2.39 10.68
CA ALA A 426 12.44 -3.59 11.19
C ALA A 426 12.55 -4.77 10.21
N HIS A 427 12.33 -4.53 8.91
CA HIS A 427 12.50 -5.54 7.87
C HIS A 427 13.96 -6.05 7.82
N LYS A 428 14.96 -5.18 7.89
CA LYS A 428 16.37 -5.60 7.91
C LYS A 428 16.67 -6.45 9.14
N ILE A 429 16.29 -6.00 10.34
CA ILE A 429 16.52 -6.77 11.58
C ILE A 429 15.90 -8.17 11.49
N LEU A 430 14.67 -8.26 10.98
CA LEU A 430 13.93 -9.52 10.95
C LEU A 430 14.31 -10.43 9.78
N CYS A 431 14.75 -9.89 8.64
CA CYS A 431 15.01 -10.67 7.43
C CYS A 431 16.49 -10.77 7.05
N SER A 432 17.41 -10.11 7.76
CA SER A 432 18.87 -10.17 7.51
C SER A 432 19.62 -11.26 8.29
N GLU A 433 18.93 -12.17 8.96
CA GLU A 433 19.59 -13.26 9.68
C GLU A 433 20.32 -14.25 8.75
N PRO A 434 21.55 -14.68 9.10
CA PRO A 434 22.37 -15.59 8.31
C PRO A 434 21.97 -17.06 8.52
N THR A 435 20.67 -17.36 8.59
CA THR A 435 20.21 -18.76 8.58
C THR A 435 20.34 -19.33 7.17
N VAL A 436 20.47 -20.66 7.08
CA VAL A 436 20.75 -21.43 5.85
C VAL A 436 19.74 -21.14 4.71
N HIS A 437 18.56 -20.62 5.03
CA HIS A 437 17.59 -20.09 4.07
C HIS A 437 17.03 -18.74 4.56
N PRO A 438 17.40 -17.61 3.95
CA PRO A 438 16.77 -16.33 4.27
C PRO A 438 15.29 -16.43 3.92
N VAL A 439 14.44 -16.27 4.93
CA VAL A 439 12.99 -16.23 4.75
C VAL A 439 12.63 -14.90 4.07
N LEU A 440 12.47 -14.96 2.75
CA LEU A 440 12.16 -13.82 1.91
C LEU A 440 10.64 -13.66 1.79
N LEU A 441 10.15 -12.46 2.11
CA LEU A 441 8.77 -12.09 1.83
C LEU A 441 8.49 -12.16 0.33
N THR A 442 7.30 -12.59 -0.05
CA THR A 442 6.86 -12.61 -1.45
C THR A 442 6.64 -11.19 -1.97
N ASN A 443 6.63 -11.01 -3.30
CA ASN A 443 6.40 -9.69 -3.90
C ASN A 443 5.03 -9.13 -3.54
N THR A 444 4.02 -10.00 -3.53
CA THR A 444 2.64 -9.66 -3.15
C THR A 444 2.54 -9.27 -1.68
N GLU A 445 3.23 -9.96 -0.77
CA GLU A 445 3.31 -9.58 0.64
C GLU A 445 3.95 -8.21 0.84
N ILE A 446 5.08 -7.92 0.18
CA ILE A 446 5.71 -6.59 0.23
C ILE A 446 4.75 -5.53 -0.31
N CYS A 447 4.03 -5.81 -1.40
CA CYS A 447 3.03 -4.90 -1.93
C CYS A 447 1.90 -4.63 -0.92
N ARG A 448 1.37 -5.66 -0.26
CA ARG A 448 0.33 -5.51 0.78
C ARG A 448 0.82 -4.70 1.99
N LEU A 449 2.07 -4.92 2.43
CA LEU A 449 2.70 -4.14 3.49
C LEU A 449 2.79 -2.65 3.12
N LEU A 450 3.22 -2.35 1.90
CA LEU A 450 3.33 -0.96 1.43
C LEU A 450 1.95 -0.30 1.26
N ILE A 451 0.96 -1.00 0.72
CA ILE A 451 -0.42 -0.50 0.63
C ILE A 451 -0.96 -0.19 2.03
N SER A 452 -0.81 -1.12 2.98
CA SER A 452 -1.21 -0.93 4.37
C SER A 452 -0.50 0.26 5.03
N HIS A 453 0.80 0.43 4.74
CA HIS A 453 1.60 1.55 5.24
C HIS A 453 1.20 2.91 4.69
N TRP A 454 0.88 2.98 3.40
CA TRP A 454 0.39 4.21 2.82
C TRP A 454 -1.05 4.51 3.29
N ALA A 455 -1.88 3.49 3.43
CA ALA A 455 -3.23 3.64 3.98
C ALA A 455 -3.24 4.20 5.41
N SER A 456 -2.41 3.66 6.31
CA SER A 456 -2.35 4.11 7.71
C SER A 456 -1.93 5.57 7.87
N ARG A 457 -1.19 6.10 6.89
CA ARG A 457 -0.75 7.51 6.86
C ARG A 457 -1.71 8.44 6.11
N GLY A 458 -2.90 7.97 5.74
CA GLY A 458 -3.88 8.74 4.99
C GLY A 458 -3.45 9.07 3.55
N ARG A 459 -2.48 8.32 3.02
CA ARG A 459 -1.91 8.56 1.68
C ARG A 459 -2.70 7.89 0.56
N LEU A 460 -3.45 6.84 0.90
CA LEU A 460 -4.37 6.14 0.00
C LEU A 460 -5.80 6.35 0.51
N THR A 461 -6.71 6.75 -0.39
CA THR A 461 -8.14 6.94 -0.07
C THR A 461 -8.95 5.66 -0.03
N SER A 462 -8.53 4.60 -0.72
CA SER A 462 -9.30 3.35 -0.82
C SER A 462 -8.37 2.13 -0.92
N PRO A 463 -7.76 1.67 0.20
CA PRO A 463 -6.77 0.59 0.19
C PRO A 463 -7.32 -0.73 -0.34
N GLN A 464 -8.56 -1.10 -0.01
CA GLN A 464 -9.17 -2.36 -0.48
C GLN A 464 -9.30 -2.41 -2.01
N ARG A 465 -9.56 -1.25 -2.65
CA ARG A 465 -9.62 -1.17 -4.11
C ARG A 465 -8.23 -1.40 -4.72
N PHE A 466 -7.18 -0.90 -4.08
CA PHE A 466 -5.79 -1.13 -4.51
C PHE A 466 -5.40 -2.59 -4.38
N GLU A 467 -5.66 -3.21 -3.23
CA GLU A 467 -5.36 -4.63 -3.00
C GLU A 467 -6.06 -5.51 -4.03
N HIS A 468 -7.36 -5.32 -4.24
CA HIS A 468 -8.11 -6.08 -5.23
C HIS A 468 -7.60 -5.88 -6.67
N LEU A 469 -7.22 -4.64 -7.02
CA LEU A 469 -6.69 -4.35 -8.35
C LEU A 469 -5.32 -5.01 -8.56
N VAL A 470 -4.45 -4.97 -7.55
CA VAL A 470 -3.14 -5.64 -7.58
C VAL A 470 -3.31 -7.15 -7.68
N GLU A 471 -4.17 -7.75 -6.87
CA GLU A 471 -4.44 -9.20 -6.92
C GLU A 471 -4.96 -9.64 -8.29
N ARG A 472 -5.89 -8.85 -8.87
CA ARG A 472 -6.41 -9.10 -10.21
C ARG A 472 -5.32 -9.01 -11.28
N LEU A 473 -4.43 -8.03 -11.21
CA LEU A 473 -3.34 -7.84 -12.18
C LEU A 473 -2.22 -8.88 -12.01
N CYS A 474 -1.99 -9.37 -10.79
CA CYS A 474 -1.03 -10.44 -10.57
C CYS A 474 -1.50 -11.77 -11.16
N ALA A 475 -2.82 -12.00 -11.28
CA ALA A 475 -3.42 -13.24 -11.80
C ALA A 475 -2.85 -14.52 -11.13
N GLY A 476 -2.47 -14.42 -9.84
CA GLY A 476 -1.84 -15.52 -9.09
C GLY A 476 -0.30 -15.62 -9.23
N HIS A 477 0.32 -14.82 -10.11
CA HIS A 477 1.78 -14.78 -10.27
C HIS A 477 2.42 -13.76 -9.32
N ASP A 478 3.10 -14.24 -8.27
CA ASP A 478 3.78 -13.37 -7.30
C ASP A 478 4.79 -12.42 -7.97
N SER A 479 5.53 -12.93 -8.95
CA SER A 479 6.51 -12.17 -9.71
C SER A 479 5.97 -10.89 -10.39
N ALA A 480 4.67 -10.79 -10.68
CA ALA A 480 4.06 -9.60 -11.28
C ALA A 480 3.68 -8.52 -10.23
N GLY A 481 3.88 -8.80 -8.93
CA GLY A 481 3.43 -7.94 -7.82
C GLY A 481 3.87 -6.48 -7.89
N PHE A 482 5.16 -6.22 -8.11
CA PHE A 482 5.67 -4.85 -8.15
C PHE A 482 5.16 -4.07 -9.37
N ALA A 483 5.07 -4.72 -10.53
CA ALA A 483 4.49 -4.13 -11.72
C ALA A 483 2.99 -3.85 -11.54
N ALA A 484 2.25 -4.79 -10.95
CA ALA A 484 0.83 -4.63 -10.64
C ALA A 484 0.58 -3.45 -9.69
N LEU A 485 1.37 -3.32 -8.61
CA LEU A 485 1.27 -2.20 -7.67
C LEU A 485 1.56 -0.85 -8.33
N THR A 486 2.63 -0.76 -9.09
CA THR A 486 3.02 0.49 -9.78
C THR A 486 2.04 0.87 -10.87
N TYR A 487 1.51 -0.10 -11.62
CA TYR A 487 0.44 0.10 -12.58
C TYR A 487 -0.84 0.58 -11.89
N ALA A 488 -1.24 -0.05 -10.78
CA ALA A 488 -2.36 0.38 -9.96
C ALA A 488 -2.23 1.85 -9.51
N LEU A 489 -1.04 2.23 -9.03
CA LEU A 489 -0.75 3.62 -8.63
C LEU A 489 -0.84 4.61 -9.80
N SER A 490 -0.59 4.15 -11.02
CA SER A 490 -0.63 4.99 -12.23
C SER A 490 -2.03 5.26 -12.75
N LEU A 491 -3.00 4.41 -12.42
CA LEU A 491 -4.39 4.53 -12.87
C LEU A 491 -5.16 5.63 -12.13
N GLU A 492 -4.70 6.07 -10.95
CA GLU A 492 -5.34 7.17 -10.24
C GLU A 492 -4.81 8.54 -10.70
N GLU A 493 -5.73 9.48 -10.97
CA GLU A 493 -5.44 10.78 -11.60
C GLU A 493 -4.59 11.74 -10.74
N LYS A 494 -4.45 11.49 -9.43
CA LYS A 494 -3.63 12.33 -8.55
C LYS A 494 -2.16 11.92 -8.67
N ASP A 495 -1.30 12.87 -9.05
CA ASP A 495 0.12 12.65 -9.33
C ASP A 495 0.89 12.13 -8.09
N ARG A 496 0.94 10.81 -7.94
CA ARG A 496 1.51 10.08 -6.81
C ARG A 496 3.00 9.73 -6.99
N ARG A 497 3.77 10.66 -7.56
CA ARG A 497 5.20 10.44 -7.89
C ARG A 497 6.03 10.01 -6.68
N TRP A 498 5.75 10.60 -5.53
CA TRP A 498 6.44 10.32 -4.29
C TRP A 498 6.14 8.92 -3.72
N LEU A 499 5.04 8.26 -4.13
CA LEU A 499 4.77 6.85 -3.79
C LEU A 499 5.64 5.92 -4.63
N ILE A 500 5.80 6.24 -5.92
CA ILE A 500 6.70 5.51 -6.81
C ILE A 500 8.15 5.64 -6.33
N ASP A 501 8.57 6.85 -5.96
CA ASP A 501 9.89 7.10 -5.38
C ASP A 501 10.07 6.36 -4.04
N GLY A 502 9.05 6.40 -3.17
CA GLY A 502 9.02 5.65 -1.92
C GLY A 502 9.16 4.14 -2.13
N LEU A 503 8.48 3.58 -3.13
CA LEU A 503 8.61 2.17 -3.51
C LEU A 503 10.02 1.86 -4.01
N CYS A 504 10.57 2.64 -4.94
CA CYS A 504 11.93 2.44 -5.45
C CYS A 504 12.97 2.52 -4.33
N LYS A 505 12.86 3.50 -3.42
CA LYS A 505 13.70 3.62 -2.23
C LYS A 505 13.59 2.37 -1.35
N PHE A 506 12.37 1.88 -1.11
CA PHE A 506 12.13 0.67 -0.32
C PHE A 506 12.79 -0.55 -0.95
N LEU A 507 12.52 -0.81 -2.24
CA LEU A 507 13.08 -1.96 -2.96
C LEU A 507 14.60 -1.91 -3.08
N LYS A 508 15.19 -0.72 -3.25
CA LYS A 508 16.65 -0.52 -3.25
C LYS A 508 17.27 -0.89 -1.91
N GLN A 509 16.64 -0.52 -0.80
CA GLN A 509 17.13 -0.86 0.54
C GLN A 509 16.93 -2.32 0.94
N VAL A 510 15.92 -2.99 0.36
CA VAL A 510 15.69 -4.44 0.53
C VAL A 510 16.53 -5.28 -0.45
N GLY A 511 17.19 -4.66 -1.44
CA GLY A 511 18.04 -5.36 -2.41
C GLY A 511 17.27 -6.03 -3.55
N ARG A 512 15.99 -5.69 -3.75
CA ARG A 512 15.08 -6.34 -4.72
C ARG A 512 14.69 -5.45 -5.90
N LEU A 513 15.36 -4.31 -6.06
CA LEU A 513 15.10 -3.37 -7.16
C LEU A 513 15.30 -4.02 -8.55
N ALA A 514 16.21 -4.98 -8.65
CA ALA A 514 16.51 -5.72 -9.90
C ALA A 514 15.36 -6.63 -10.37
N GLU A 515 14.38 -6.94 -9.51
CA GLU A 515 13.21 -7.75 -9.88
C GLU A 515 12.11 -6.92 -10.58
N LEU A 516 12.24 -5.59 -10.56
CA LEU A 516 11.24 -4.70 -11.15
C LEU A 516 11.07 -4.92 -12.67
N PRO A 517 12.14 -5.04 -13.50
CA PRO A 517 12.01 -5.31 -14.92
C PRO A 517 11.27 -6.61 -15.24
N SER A 518 11.65 -7.73 -14.59
CA SER A 518 11.01 -9.03 -14.82
C SER A 518 9.55 -9.06 -14.36
N SER A 519 9.22 -8.27 -13.33
CA SER A 519 7.82 -8.03 -12.92
C SER A 519 7.01 -7.36 -14.05
N PHE A 520 7.60 -6.38 -14.73
CA PHE A 520 6.95 -5.67 -15.84
C PHE A 520 6.88 -6.48 -17.13
N GLU A 521 7.86 -7.35 -17.40
CA GLU A 521 7.79 -8.29 -18.52
C GLU A 521 6.54 -9.17 -18.40
N LYS A 522 6.29 -9.73 -17.22
CA LYS A 522 5.11 -10.56 -16.95
C LYS A 522 3.80 -9.79 -17.02
N LEU A 523 3.77 -8.56 -16.49
CA LEU A 523 2.58 -7.71 -16.63
C LEU A 523 2.34 -7.34 -18.10
N GLY A 524 3.39 -7.15 -18.90
CA GLY A 524 3.32 -6.83 -20.31
C GLY A 524 2.73 -7.95 -21.19
N GLU A 525 2.71 -9.20 -20.71
CA GLU A 525 2.00 -10.31 -21.34
C GLU A 525 0.47 -10.17 -21.20
N LEU A 526 0.01 -9.55 -20.12
CA LEU A 526 -1.41 -9.42 -19.78
C LEU A 526 -2.00 -8.08 -20.22
N GLU A 527 -1.25 -7.00 -20.07
CA GLU A 527 -1.74 -5.63 -20.22
C GLU A 527 -0.76 -4.74 -21.02
N ARG A 528 -1.30 -3.73 -21.70
CA ARG A 528 -0.46 -2.77 -22.44
C ARG A 528 0.23 -1.81 -21.48
N LEU A 529 1.56 -1.82 -21.46
CA LEU A 529 2.34 -1.01 -20.53
C LEU A 529 2.38 0.49 -20.90
N PRO A 530 2.05 1.40 -19.97
CA PRO A 530 2.10 2.84 -20.20
C PRO A 530 3.55 3.36 -20.13
N VAL A 531 4.06 3.87 -21.25
CA VAL A 531 5.45 4.37 -21.37
C VAL A 531 5.82 5.40 -20.30
N ARG A 532 4.90 6.33 -19.98
CA ARG A 532 5.13 7.38 -18.98
C ARG A 532 5.34 6.82 -17.57
N LEU A 533 4.72 5.69 -17.24
CA LEU A 533 4.91 5.04 -15.95
C LEU A 533 6.32 4.45 -15.87
N LEU A 534 6.74 3.75 -16.92
CA LEU A 534 8.06 3.12 -16.99
C LEU A 534 9.19 4.15 -17.01
N GLU A 535 9.02 5.27 -17.72
CA GLU A 535 9.97 6.40 -17.69
C GLU A 535 10.11 6.99 -16.28
N ARG A 536 8.99 7.12 -15.55
CA ARG A 536 9.00 7.61 -14.16
C ARG A 536 9.70 6.63 -13.23
N LEU A 537 9.41 5.33 -13.37
CA LEU A 537 10.07 4.28 -12.58
C LEU A 537 11.57 4.20 -12.88
N ALA A 538 11.95 4.26 -14.16
CA ALA A 538 13.33 4.36 -14.58
C ALA A 538 13.98 5.60 -13.95
N THR A 539 13.31 6.74 -13.90
CA THR A 539 13.86 7.94 -13.24
C THR A 539 13.95 7.80 -11.72
N ALA A 540 12.99 7.13 -11.08
CA ALA A 540 12.94 6.95 -9.62
C ALA A 540 13.87 5.83 -9.10
N SER A 541 14.19 4.82 -9.91
CA SER A 541 15.06 3.70 -9.50
C SER A 541 16.49 4.14 -9.23
N ASP A 542 16.94 5.18 -9.94
CA ASP A 542 18.31 5.66 -9.93
C ASP A 542 19.37 4.57 -10.18
N ASP A 543 19.00 3.58 -11.01
CA ASP A 543 19.86 2.48 -11.45
C ASP A 543 19.72 2.28 -12.96
N HIS A 544 20.83 2.37 -13.70
CA HIS A 544 20.83 2.26 -15.16
C HIS A 544 20.44 0.86 -15.64
N LYS A 545 20.77 -0.21 -14.91
CA LYS A 545 20.42 -1.59 -15.30
C LYS A 545 18.91 -1.81 -15.22
N VAL A 546 18.30 -1.30 -14.14
CA VAL A 546 16.84 -1.35 -13.96
C VAL A 546 16.15 -0.50 -15.03
N ALA A 547 16.67 0.68 -15.34
CA ALA A 547 16.13 1.53 -16.40
C ALA A 547 16.18 0.84 -17.78
N ILE A 548 17.29 0.18 -18.12
CA ILE A 548 17.42 -0.63 -19.35
C ILE A 548 16.39 -1.77 -19.36
N GLY A 549 16.28 -2.52 -18.27
CA GLY A 549 15.33 -3.63 -18.17
C GLY A 549 13.87 -3.17 -18.34
N LEU A 550 13.49 -2.03 -17.74
CA LEU A 550 12.13 -1.47 -17.92
C LEU A 550 11.87 -1.03 -19.36
N HIS A 551 12.86 -0.46 -20.03
CA HIS A 551 12.76 -0.13 -21.45
C HIS A 551 12.61 -1.41 -22.31
N ASP A 552 13.32 -2.48 -21.96
CA ASP A 552 13.23 -3.74 -22.68
C ASP A 552 11.87 -4.43 -22.48
N ALA A 553 11.34 -4.44 -21.27
CA ALA A 553 9.97 -4.87 -20.98
C ALA A 553 8.94 -4.07 -21.80
N TYR A 554 9.12 -2.74 -21.89
CA TYR A 554 8.28 -1.90 -22.75
C TYR A 554 8.33 -2.30 -24.21
N VAL A 555 9.53 -2.42 -24.78
CA VAL A 555 9.72 -2.75 -26.19
C VAL A 555 9.14 -4.12 -26.52
N SER A 556 9.33 -5.11 -25.63
CA SER A 556 8.76 -6.46 -25.77
C SER A 556 7.23 -6.45 -25.74
N SER A 557 6.61 -5.56 -24.97
CA SER A 557 5.14 -5.44 -24.89
C SER A 557 4.49 -4.74 -26.11
N GLN A 558 5.26 -4.08 -26.98
CA GLN A 558 4.71 -3.41 -28.17
C GLN A 558 4.62 -4.39 -29.34
N SER A 559 3.40 -4.79 -29.71
CA SER A 559 3.14 -5.75 -30.80
C SER A 559 3.31 -5.17 -32.23
N GLY A 560 4.25 -4.27 -32.49
CA GLY A 560 4.45 -3.75 -33.84
C GLY A 560 5.76 -2.98 -34.06
N PRO A 561 6.20 -2.81 -35.32
CA PRO A 561 7.45 -2.14 -35.70
C PRO A 561 7.42 -0.60 -35.53
N GLY A 562 6.55 -0.08 -34.65
CA GLY A 562 6.54 1.33 -34.27
C GLY A 562 7.75 1.61 -33.39
N GLY A 563 8.57 2.60 -33.78
CA GLY A 563 9.72 3.01 -32.97
C GLY A 563 9.31 3.40 -31.55
N SER A 564 10.20 3.16 -30.58
CA SER A 564 9.96 3.44 -29.17
C SER A 564 9.51 4.89 -28.97
N ASP A 565 8.33 5.09 -28.37
CA ASP A 565 7.82 6.39 -27.91
C ASP A 565 8.49 6.86 -26.60
N TRP A 566 9.55 6.16 -26.16
CA TRP A 566 10.28 6.45 -24.94
C TRP A 566 11.06 7.77 -25.03
N ASN A 567 10.88 8.62 -24.04
CA ASN A 567 11.53 9.92 -23.95
C ASN A 567 13.05 9.77 -23.79
N PRO A 568 13.86 10.28 -24.73
CA PRO A 568 15.31 10.20 -24.65
C PRO A 568 15.90 10.90 -23.41
N ARG A 569 15.22 11.90 -22.83
CA ARG A 569 15.69 12.64 -21.64
C ARG A 569 15.89 11.74 -20.42
N THR A 570 15.13 10.65 -20.32
CA THR A 570 15.24 9.69 -19.21
C THR A 570 16.65 9.10 -19.11
N TRP A 571 17.36 9.00 -20.23
CA TRP A 571 18.72 8.44 -20.28
C TRP A 571 19.81 9.40 -19.85
N TRP A 572 19.54 10.71 -19.78
CA TRP A 572 20.57 11.74 -19.59
C TRP A 572 21.42 11.51 -18.34
N LYS A 573 20.78 11.14 -17.23
CA LYS A 573 21.45 10.87 -15.95
C LYS A 573 22.21 9.54 -15.92
N TYR A 574 21.98 8.66 -16.89
CA TYR A 574 22.56 7.32 -16.94
C TYR A 574 23.68 7.18 -17.97
N LEU A 575 23.89 8.15 -18.85
CA LEU A 575 24.85 8.03 -19.96
C LEU A 575 26.27 7.66 -19.47
N ASP A 576 26.74 8.30 -18.40
CA ASP A 576 28.07 8.03 -17.85
C ASP A 576 28.16 6.61 -17.27
N ALA A 577 27.17 6.20 -16.48
CA ALA A 577 27.12 4.86 -15.90
C ALA A 577 26.99 3.77 -16.98
N MET A 578 26.17 4.00 -18.02
CA MET A 578 25.99 3.07 -19.13
C MET A 578 27.25 2.93 -19.99
N LEU A 579 28.01 4.01 -20.19
CA LEU A 579 29.25 3.96 -20.97
C LEU A 579 30.37 3.27 -20.20
N MET A 580 30.42 3.41 -18.88
CA MET A 580 31.44 2.77 -18.04
C MET A 580 31.13 1.31 -17.70
N ASP A 581 29.88 0.87 -17.87
CA ASP A 581 29.49 -0.52 -17.60
C ASP A 581 29.90 -1.45 -18.75
N PRO A 582 30.81 -2.42 -18.54
CA PRO A 582 31.24 -3.34 -19.59
C PRO A 582 30.11 -4.26 -20.07
N ALA A 583 29.04 -4.44 -19.30
CA ALA A 583 27.88 -5.22 -19.71
C ALA A 583 27.03 -4.51 -20.80
N VAL A 584 27.16 -3.19 -20.94
CA VAL A 584 26.38 -2.40 -21.90
C VAL A 584 27.24 -2.12 -23.13
N SER A 585 27.02 -2.88 -24.21
CA SER A 585 27.73 -2.60 -25.46
C SER A 585 27.33 -1.23 -26.04
N PRO A 586 28.26 -0.48 -26.66
CA PRO A 586 27.93 0.77 -27.35
C PRO A 586 26.83 0.61 -28.40
N ALA A 587 26.75 -0.53 -29.09
CA ALA A 587 25.68 -0.84 -30.03
C ALA A 587 24.30 -0.91 -29.35
N ARG A 588 24.25 -1.48 -28.14
CA ARG A 588 23.03 -1.53 -27.32
C ARG A 588 22.59 -0.13 -26.90
N LEU A 589 23.53 0.74 -26.54
CA LEU A 589 23.24 2.15 -26.20
C LEU A 589 22.55 2.87 -27.36
N TRP A 590 23.04 2.73 -28.59
CA TRP A 590 22.41 3.33 -29.77
C TRP A 590 20.98 2.82 -30.01
N LYS A 591 20.75 1.51 -29.81
CA LYS A 591 19.42 0.91 -29.92
C LYS A 591 18.44 1.47 -28.87
N ILE A 592 18.89 1.62 -27.63
CA ILE A 592 18.09 2.18 -26.52
C ILE A 592 17.71 3.64 -26.79
N LEU A 593 18.65 4.43 -27.32
CA LEU A 593 18.39 5.81 -27.71
C LEU A 593 17.49 5.94 -28.95
N GLY A 594 17.18 4.82 -29.62
CA GLY A 594 16.40 4.80 -30.85
C GLY A 594 17.11 5.41 -32.05
N ILE A 595 18.43 5.60 -31.97
CA ILE A 595 19.24 6.23 -33.02
C ILE A 595 19.82 5.13 -33.93
N LYS A 596 19.47 5.18 -35.22
CA LYS A 596 19.97 4.21 -36.21
C LYS A 596 21.46 4.42 -36.49
N PHE A 597 22.18 3.31 -36.68
CA PHE A 597 23.60 3.34 -37.07
C PHE A 597 23.74 3.84 -38.52
N TYR A 598 24.85 4.50 -38.86
CA TYR A 598 25.06 5.10 -40.18
C TYR A 598 25.03 4.06 -41.31
N GLU A 599 25.47 2.84 -41.05
CA GLU A 599 25.43 1.72 -42.00
C GLU A 599 23.99 1.37 -42.44
N ASP A 600 23.01 1.56 -41.57
CA ASP A 600 21.58 1.35 -41.86
C ASP A 600 20.90 2.57 -42.49
N MET A 601 21.55 3.74 -42.43
CA MET A 601 21.01 5.01 -42.94
C MET A 601 21.18 5.18 -44.46
N GLY A 602 21.92 4.29 -45.13
CA GLY A 602 22.24 4.34 -46.56
C GLY A 602 21.37 3.50 -47.50
N ARG A 603 20.45 2.66 -46.99
CA ARG A 603 19.46 1.97 -47.84
C ARG A 603 18.31 2.91 -48.14
N LYS A 604 17.83 2.93 -49.40
CA LYS A 604 16.73 3.76 -49.95
C LYS A 604 15.34 3.51 -49.29
N HIS A 605 15.27 3.49 -47.98
CA HIS A 605 14.04 3.73 -47.25
C HIS A 605 14.15 5.14 -46.70
N GLU A 606 13.55 6.11 -47.41
CA GLU A 606 13.04 7.29 -46.73
C GLU A 606 12.35 6.80 -45.46
N PRO A 607 12.68 7.34 -44.28
CA PRO A 607 11.91 7.03 -43.10
C PRO A 607 10.49 7.48 -43.46
N ARG A 608 9.58 6.50 -43.70
CA ARG A 608 8.15 6.74 -43.54
C ARG A 608 8.07 7.57 -42.28
N ARG A 609 7.44 8.74 -42.37
CA ARG A 609 7.13 9.63 -41.25
C ARG A 609 6.32 8.82 -40.23
N THR A 610 6.96 7.90 -39.53
CA THR A 610 6.46 7.30 -38.32
C THR A 610 6.27 8.49 -37.43
N LYS A 611 5.05 8.66 -36.95
CA LYS A 611 4.66 9.63 -35.93
C LYS A 611 5.35 9.27 -34.60
N GLN A 612 6.67 9.02 -34.63
CA GLN A 612 7.52 8.93 -33.47
C GLN A 612 7.46 10.31 -32.84
N ARG A 613 7.02 10.39 -31.59
CA ARG A 613 7.05 11.65 -30.83
C ARG A 613 8.44 12.27 -30.75
N CYS A 614 9.49 11.49 -31.02
CA CYS A 614 10.81 12.00 -31.38
C CYS A 614 10.82 12.55 -32.81
N SER A 615 10.28 13.76 -32.98
CA SER A 615 10.99 14.70 -33.84
C SER A 615 12.44 14.69 -33.32
N TYR A 616 13.41 14.27 -34.13
CA TYR A 616 14.83 14.37 -33.78
C TYR A 616 15.17 15.87 -33.65
N GLY A 617 14.82 16.46 -32.51
CA GLY A 617 14.96 17.88 -32.22
C GLY A 617 16.29 18.19 -31.54
N GLU A 618 16.41 19.43 -31.08
CA GLU A 618 17.59 19.95 -30.36
C GLU A 618 18.00 19.07 -29.18
N GLU A 619 17.05 18.42 -28.52
CA GLU A 619 17.28 17.57 -27.35
C GLU A 619 18.04 16.29 -27.68
N SER A 620 17.66 15.58 -28.75
CA SER A 620 18.38 14.39 -29.21
C SER A 620 19.77 14.76 -29.70
N ALA A 621 19.91 15.92 -30.35
CA ALA A 621 21.20 16.45 -30.76
C ALA A 621 22.11 16.75 -29.55
N ALA A 622 21.55 17.32 -28.48
CA ALA A 622 22.29 17.56 -27.25
C ALA A 622 22.76 16.23 -26.61
N ILE A 623 21.93 15.17 -26.58
CA ILE A 623 22.36 13.83 -26.12
C ILE A 623 23.54 13.34 -26.96
N VAL A 624 23.43 13.42 -28.29
CA VAL A 624 24.46 12.92 -29.20
C VAL A 624 25.76 13.71 -29.10
N ALA A 625 25.70 15.03 -28.96
CA ALA A 625 26.87 15.87 -28.74
C ALA A 625 27.57 15.49 -27.42
N SER A 626 26.77 15.30 -26.36
CA SER A 626 27.21 14.85 -25.04
C SER A 626 27.87 13.45 -25.07
N LEU A 627 27.32 12.53 -25.88
CA LEU A 627 27.88 11.20 -26.12
C LEU A 627 29.20 11.24 -26.90
N ALA A 628 29.33 12.12 -27.89
CA ALA A 628 30.56 12.24 -28.68
C ALA A 628 31.76 12.57 -27.79
N VAL A 629 31.58 13.52 -26.86
CA VAL A 629 32.61 13.87 -25.87
C VAL A 629 32.94 12.66 -25.00
N ARG A 630 31.94 11.97 -24.46
CA ARG A 630 32.16 10.80 -23.59
C ARG A 630 32.86 9.64 -24.30
N PHE A 631 32.47 9.33 -25.54
CA PHE A 631 33.12 8.29 -26.35
C PHE A 631 34.57 8.63 -26.66
N ALA A 632 34.90 9.91 -26.85
CA ALA A 632 36.27 10.33 -27.13
C ALA A 632 37.20 10.12 -25.94
N TYR A 633 36.73 10.39 -24.73
CA TYR A 633 37.54 10.34 -23.50
C TYR A 633 37.39 9.04 -22.69
N ALA A 634 36.60 8.07 -23.17
CA ALA A 634 36.44 6.79 -22.49
C ALA A 634 37.73 5.95 -22.56
N ALA A 635 38.41 5.78 -21.41
CA ALA A 635 39.71 5.12 -21.31
C ALA A 635 39.69 3.64 -21.73
N HIS A 636 38.57 2.95 -21.50
CA HIS A 636 38.39 1.53 -21.79
C HIS A 636 38.11 1.24 -23.27
N LEU A 637 37.80 2.26 -24.09
CA LEU A 637 37.54 2.09 -25.52
C LEU A 637 38.82 2.21 -26.33
N GLY A 638 39.09 1.20 -27.16
CA GLY A 638 40.18 1.25 -28.14
C GLY A 638 39.94 2.36 -29.17
N ASN A 639 41.03 2.97 -29.66
CA ASN A 639 40.97 4.13 -30.57
C ASN A 639 40.04 3.91 -31.80
N ARG A 640 40.02 2.68 -32.35
CA ARG A 640 39.12 2.34 -33.47
C ARG A 640 37.63 2.41 -33.10
N VAL A 641 37.27 1.97 -31.90
CA VAL A 641 35.88 1.93 -31.41
C VAL A 641 35.43 3.34 -31.05
N ALA A 642 36.26 4.09 -30.31
CA ALA A 642 36.01 5.50 -30.01
C ALA A 642 35.81 6.31 -31.29
N TYR A 643 36.69 6.17 -32.29
CA TYR A 643 36.56 6.85 -33.58
C TYR A 643 35.26 6.52 -34.29
N ARG A 644 34.85 5.25 -34.31
CA ARG A 644 33.61 4.82 -34.97
C ARG A 644 32.39 5.49 -34.37
N HIS A 645 32.30 5.54 -33.03
CA HIS A 645 31.15 6.14 -32.35
C HIS A 645 31.15 7.66 -32.36
N VAL A 646 32.31 8.32 -32.23
CA VAL A 646 32.39 9.78 -32.41
C VAL A 646 32.04 10.18 -33.84
N SER A 647 32.50 9.41 -34.84
CA SER A 647 32.14 9.66 -36.23
C SER A 647 30.64 9.51 -36.48
N GLN A 648 30.01 8.50 -35.85
CA GLN A 648 28.56 8.31 -35.87
C GLN A 648 27.83 9.54 -35.30
N CYS A 649 28.32 10.11 -34.19
CA CYS A 649 27.73 11.30 -33.59
C CYS A 649 27.80 12.50 -34.55
N VAL A 650 28.95 12.72 -35.19
CA VAL A 650 29.14 13.82 -36.14
C VAL A 650 28.20 13.70 -37.33
N VAL A 651 28.11 12.52 -37.95
CA VAL A 651 27.22 12.29 -39.10
C VAL A 651 25.75 12.47 -38.72
N PHE A 652 25.37 12.03 -37.52
CA PHE A 652 24.03 12.28 -37.00
C PHE A 652 23.75 13.78 -36.85
N LEU A 653 24.66 14.54 -36.23
CA LEU A 653 24.50 15.99 -36.03
C LEU A 653 24.47 16.75 -37.37
N GLU A 654 25.38 16.45 -38.31
CA GLU A 654 25.36 17.04 -39.64
C GLU A 654 24.01 16.83 -40.36
N LYS A 655 23.39 15.66 -40.20
CA LYS A 655 22.11 15.34 -40.84
C LYS A 655 20.92 16.05 -40.20
N TYR A 656 20.89 16.19 -38.87
CA TYR A 656 19.71 16.68 -38.15
C TYR A 656 19.80 18.14 -37.69
N THR A 657 20.98 18.62 -37.29
CA THR A 657 21.18 20.01 -36.84
C THR A 657 21.88 20.90 -37.86
N LYS A 658 22.48 20.33 -38.92
CA LYS A 658 23.34 20.99 -39.93
C LYS A 658 24.63 21.61 -39.36
N ASN A 659 24.67 21.91 -38.07
CA ASN A 659 25.80 22.44 -37.34
C ASN A 659 26.33 21.43 -36.34
N VAL A 660 27.65 21.27 -36.28
CA VAL A 660 28.34 20.41 -35.31
C VAL A 660 28.89 21.30 -34.18
N PRO A 661 28.55 21.04 -32.91
CA PRO A 661 29.05 21.84 -31.78
C PRO A 661 30.58 21.80 -31.66
N PRO A 662 31.25 22.88 -31.22
CA PRO A 662 32.70 22.92 -31.04
C PRO A 662 33.25 21.81 -30.12
N SER A 663 32.50 21.44 -29.08
CA SER A 663 32.87 20.34 -28.17
C SER A 663 32.98 18.99 -28.88
N VAL A 664 32.14 18.76 -29.89
CA VAL A 664 32.16 17.54 -30.72
C VAL A 664 33.34 17.56 -31.69
N LEU A 665 33.68 18.74 -32.25
CA LEU A 665 34.87 18.90 -33.09
C LEU A 665 36.16 18.67 -32.29
N GLN A 666 36.22 19.17 -31.05
CA GLN A 666 37.33 18.90 -30.13
C GLN A 666 37.42 17.41 -29.78
N ALA A 667 36.30 16.77 -29.49
CA ALA A 667 36.25 15.32 -29.23
C ALA A 667 36.72 14.50 -30.44
N LEU A 668 36.31 14.90 -31.65
CA LEU A 668 36.77 14.26 -32.89
C LEU A 668 38.28 14.48 -33.11
N TYR A 669 38.76 15.70 -32.92
CA TYR A 669 40.18 16.03 -32.99
C TYR A 669 41.00 15.16 -32.04
N HIS A 670 40.56 15.03 -30.78
CA HIS A 670 41.22 14.20 -29.78
C HIS A 670 41.38 12.74 -30.24
N VAL A 671 40.31 12.13 -30.75
CA VAL A 671 40.34 10.73 -31.20
C VAL A 671 41.17 10.53 -32.47
N VAL A 672 41.13 11.48 -33.41
CA VAL A 672 41.92 11.40 -34.65
C VAL A 672 43.41 11.64 -34.40
N SER A 673 43.75 12.52 -33.45
CA SER A 673 45.13 12.85 -33.08
C SER A 673 45.75 11.91 -32.04
N ARG A 674 44.98 11.01 -31.41
CA ARG A 674 45.49 10.05 -30.40
C ARG A 674 46.68 9.22 -30.89
N ASP A 675 46.65 8.79 -32.15
CA ASP A 675 47.78 8.06 -32.74
C ASP A 675 49.05 8.95 -32.83
N LEU A 676 48.92 10.25 -33.12
CA LEU A 676 50.04 11.21 -33.14
C LEU A 676 50.59 11.45 -31.73
N ALA A 677 49.71 11.57 -30.74
CA ALA A 677 50.10 11.71 -29.35
C ALA A 677 50.87 10.48 -28.82
N GLU A 678 50.53 9.29 -29.31
CA GLU A 678 51.25 8.04 -29.03
C GLU A 678 52.53 7.85 -29.88
N GLY A 679 52.96 8.86 -30.66
CA GLY A 679 54.15 8.78 -31.51
C GLY A 679 54.01 7.89 -32.75
N ARG A 680 52.78 7.49 -33.09
CA ARG A 680 52.49 6.67 -34.27
C ARG A 680 52.11 7.56 -35.47
N PRO A 681 52.39 7.13 -36.71
CA PRO A 681 51.89 7.84 -37.88
C PRO A 681 50.37 7.74 -37.90
N ALA A 682 49.67 8.83 -37.62
CA ALA A 682 48.20 8.84 -37.68
C ALA A 682 47.69 8.49 -39.08
N ARG A 683 46.47 7.92 -39.09
CA ARG A 683 45.84 7.44 -40.33
C ARG A 683 45.42 8.61 -41.20
N THR A 684 46.04 8.74 -42.38
CA THR A 684 45.80 9.84 -43.33
C THR A 684 44.31 10.02 -43.67
N ALA A 685 43.57 8.93 -43.87
CA ALA A 685 42.14 8.98 -44.17
C ALA A 685 41.29 9.64 -43.06
N ARG A 686 41.65 9.43 -41.79
CA ARG A 686 40.93 10.03 -40.64
C ARG A 686 41.19 11.53 -40.54
N LEU A 687 42.45 11.93 -40.73
CA LEU A 687 42.86 13.34 -40.73
C LEU A 687 42.22 14.11 -41.89
N GLN A 688 42.24 13.55 -43.10
CA GLN A 688 41.56 14.15 -44.26
C GLN A 688 40.05 14.25 -44.07
N TRP A 689 39.43 13.26 -43.43
CA TRP A 689 38.00 13.34 -43.10
C TRP A 689 37.71 14.44 -42.06
N PHE A 690 38.52 14.54 -41.00
CA PHE A 690 38.42 15.61 -40.01
C PHE A 690 38.56 17.00 -40.64
N LEU A 691 39.58 17.22 -41.49
CA LEU A 691 39.79 18.51 -42.16
C LEU A 691 38.61 18.91 -43.05
N ARG A 692 37.97 17.95 -43.75
CA ARG A 692 36.74 18.21 -44.51
C ARG A 692 35.57 18.63 -43.62
N ILE A 693 35.48 18.11 -42.40
CA ILE A 693 34.44 18.53 -41.45
C ILE A 693 34.75 19.95 -40.94
N VAL A 694 36.01 20.25 -40.58
CA VAL A 694 36.43 21.59 -40.17
C VAL A 694 36.19 22.61 -41.28
N GLU A 695 36.49 22.28 -42.53
CA GLU A 695 36.24 23.16 -43.68
C GLU A 695 34.76 23.50 -43.81
N ARG A 696 33.87 22.52 -43.63
CA ARG A 696 32.41 22.72 -43.70
C ARG A 696 31.84 23.51 -42.54
N GLN A 697 32.37 23.32 -41.33
CA GLN A 697 31.80 23.88 -40.09
C GLN A 697 32.46 25.21 -39.68
N CYS A 698 33.74 25.39 -40.01
CA CYS A 698 34.56 26.53 -39.58
C CYS A 698 35.20 27.31 -40.76
N GLY A 699 35.04 26.85 -42.00
CA GLY A 699 35.55 27.51 -43.21
C GLY A 699 36.94 27.02 -43.65
N GLY A 700 37.27 27.30 -44.92
CA GLY A 700 38.49 26.80 -45.58
C GLY A 700 39.81 27.31 -44.99
N GLN A 701 39.83 28.55 -44.48
CA GLN A 701 41.03 29.12 -43.85
C GLN A 701 41.43 28.33 -42.59
N MET A 702 40.48 28.08 -41.68
CA MET A 702 40.71 27.33 -40.44
C MET A 702 41.12 25.87 -40.73
N ALA A 703 40.52 25.25 -41.76
CA ALA A 703 40.92 23.92 -42.20
C ALA A 703 42.36 23.88 -42.75
N GLY A 704 42.79 24.91 -43.49
CA GLY A 704 44.16 25.05 -43.97
C GLY A 704 45.17 25.18 -42.83
N GLU A 705 44.91 26.06 -41.86
CA GLU A 705 45.76 26.25 -40.68
C GLU A 705 45.85 24.97 -39.83
N CYS A 706 44.72 24.31 -39.55
CA CYS A 706 44.69 23.02 -38.87
C CYS A 706 45.45 21.92 -39.64
N GLY A 707 45.36 21.92 -40.97
CA GLY A 707 46.08 20.99 -41.84
C GLY A 707 47.59 21.13 -41.71
N LEU A 708 48.11 22.37 -41.73
CA LEU A 708 49.54 22.65 -41.54
C LEU A 708 50.04 22.20 -40.17
N LEU A 709 49.29 22.49 -39.09
CA LEU A 709 49.66 22.07 -37.73
C LEU A 709 49.70 20.55 -37.59
N LEU A 710 48.73 19.83 -38.15
CA LEU A 710 48.71 18.36 -38.13
C LEU A 710 49.85 17.75 -38.95
N GLN A 711 50.25 18.37 -40.06
CA GLN A 711 51.43 17.95 -40.83
C GLN A 711 52.72 18.15 -40.04
N GLN A 712 52.89 19.30 -39.40
CA GLN A 712 54.05 19.58 -38.54
C GLN A 712 54.16 18.57 -37.40
N TRP A 713 53.05 18.29 -36.69
CA TRP A 713 53.05 17.30 -35.61
C TRP A 713 53.37 15.89 -36.14
N ARG A 714 52.86 15.51 -37.32
CA ARG A 714 53.19 14.23 -37.94
C ARG A 714 54.70 14.09 -38.23
N HIS A 715 55.35 15.15 -38.72
CA HIS A 715 56.81 15.15 -38.91
C HIS A 715 57.56 15.01 -37.58
N LEU A 716 57.11 15.68 -36.52
CA LEU A 716 57.71 15.56 -35.19
C LEU A 716 57.55 14.14 -34.62
N ALA A 717 56.37 13.54 -34.74
CA ALA A 717 56.11 12.18 -34.27
C ALA A 717 57.00 11.13 -34.98
N LEU A 718 57.23 11.30 -36.29
CA LEU A 718 58.15 10.43 -37.05
C LEU A 718 59.60 10.55 -36.54
N ARG A 719 60.09 11.78 -36.31
CA ARG A 719 61.43 12.02 -35.74
C ARG A 719 61.60 11.45 -34.33
N MET A 720 60.58 11.58 -33.48
CA MET A 720 60.57 11.00 -32.13
C MET A 720 60.65 9.47 -32.18
N ARG A 721 60.00 8.84 -33.16
CA ARG A 721 60.08 7.39 -33.34
C ARG A 721 61.43 6.93 -33.87
N GLU A 722 62.01 7.66 -34.83
CA GLU A 722 63.35 7.38 -35.35
C GLU A 722 64.42 7.46 -34.25
N THR A 723 64.34 8.47 -33.39
CA THR A 723 65.24 8.62 -32.23
C THR A 723 65.01 7.58 -31.14
N ALA A 724 63.77 7.12 -30.94
CA ALA A 724 63.46 6.02 -30.01
C ALA A 724 63.85 4.63 -30.52
N ALA A 725 63.97 4.44 -31.84
CA ALA A 725 64.42 3.17 -32.44
C ALA A 725 65.96 3.02 -32.48
N LEU A 726 66.69 4.12 -32.27
CA LEU A 726 68.15 4.17 -32.19
C LEU A 726 68.69 4.02 -30.76
N ARG A 727 67.80 3.97 -29.75
CA ARG A 727 68.09 3.63 -28.36
C ARG A 727 67.57 2.23 -28.07
#